data_AF-A0A291G9B9-F1
#
_entry.id   AF-A0A291G9B9-F1
#
_cell.length_a   1.000
_cell.length_b   1.000
_cell.length_c   1.000
_cell.angle_alpha   90.00
_cell.angle_beta   90.00
_cell.angle_gamma   90.00
#
_symmetry.space_group_name_H-M   'P 1'
#
loop_
_entity.id
_entity.type
_entity.pdbx_description
1 polymer ?
#
loop_
_entity_poly.entity_id
_entity_poly.type
_entity_poly.pdbx_seq_one_letter_code
_entity_poly.pdbx_strand_id
1 'polypeptide(L)'
;MSFFLMKSHMMRVISSPSISTMGLSTLILVIWGSSMRGLGESLSFRPYPRRVEDVHTIVYQIFTKLRVAVGGAACCGLRLCPISRQFMPSRNVILKLTEKLRIHTRRLIRFPGRCMPVPGSPRSPNPAPEITKAQDSTDPETSEGILMTVFLWPERARARLLLSAALVLPGLPLAAQDMTQLDLIVVQGETEEGAETLSGGSVSTIDGTALVETYGGDVATAVRNAPGAFTRSPSDSPAVSVNIRGMQGFGRVNTMIDGIPQTFRNMSGHGGSYDDQVYLDPGLLAEADIAKGAVAGAAGMGALAGAANFRTIGIDDLLEEGETSGGMVRLSFGDNGKDAAATFAGAMQSADGVFGGMAAVSGYNDGPYQDGDGTETSEYYKDEPRTLLAKMRYRPSSDLEFNLTAQDYDNTFYPTSSSGYIWDVKRQSVVAEMAYDPGDPLIDVSAKLYWQELDFSFPTGEGKTSGSYLGRDGTDATLGGDLSNTSRIALANGELLLNYGVAYTENDFDINEYGGSNSDGKLAKSGAFLSAAYAIGNWELGAGLRYDHYKLTGLIDSDEVSRSAGEWNPNLSARYHLSDAWSVYGSYAQTMRAPTVTEMFYGGGSHATAANSVLTNPDLEAEKAETFEIGVSFAREGLWAEAVLFQSDIDDYIGYQQDTDSNVRYVNIDGTTHMRGLELSGGFENDRFFGSLAFTLSDTDQPIATYAGYGQDQYGELPDQYLTLDLGMKLLEGDARIGTRVRYVGESSIAIMSFVTGEGTVQPVDDYTVVDLYASWDVTDSLELYANIENVADTYYVDASTGSVDYSNDFGGRGRTIQVGMTYRF
;
A
#
# COMPACT_ATOMS: atom_id res chain seq x y z
N MET A 1 21.83 56.30 -13.34
CA MET A 1 22.79 57.36 -13.74
C MET A 1 23.22 58.10 -12.47
N SER A 2 24.49 57.95 -12.03
CA SER A 2 25.11 58.54 -10.81
C SER A 2 24.48 58.11 -9.45
N PHE A 3 25.18 57.49 -8.48
CA PHE A 3 26.30 57.94 -7.61
C PHE A 3 26.01 59.27 -6.86
N PHE A 4 26.24 59.48 -5.55
CA PHE A 4 27.40 59.12 -4.69
C PHE A 4 27.17 59.62 -3.22
N LEU A 5 27.96 59.09 -2.26
CA LEU A 5 28.33 59.61 -0.91
C LEU A 5 27.23 59.65 0.20
N MET A 6 27.37 59.15 1.45
CA MET A 6 28.47 58.74 2.38
C MET A 6 29.01 59.85 3.33
N LYS A 7 29.23 59.47 4.61
CA LYS A 7 29.85 60.19 5.78
C LYS A 7 28.86 60.88 6.76
N SER A 8 29.10 60.94 8.09
CA SER A 8 30.09 60.26 8.97
C SER A 8 29.88 60.58 10.48
N HIS A 9 30.62 59.87 11.33
CA HIS A 9 30.89 60.07 12.78
C HIS A 9 29.94 59.39 13.79
N MET A 10 30.35 58.95 15.00
CA MET A 10 31.56 58.24 15.50
C MET A 10 31.65 58.39 17.03
N MET A 11 31.58 57.30 17.79
CA MET A 11 32.24 57.21 19.10
C MET A 11 32.54 55.76 19.49
N ARG A 12 33.70 55.54 20.11
CA ARG A 12 34.14 54.27 20.73
C ARG A 12 34.20 54.45 22.24
N VAL A 13 33.94 53.40 23.01
CA VAL A 13 34.82 52.93 24.11
C VAL A 13 34.81 51.39 24.11
N ILE A 14 35.87 50.76 24.59
CA ILE A 14 36.11 49.31 24.58
C ILE A 14 36.33 48.82 26.02
N SER A 15 35.71 47.71 26.43
CA SER A 15 36.28 46.77 27.43
C SER A 15 35.48 45.47 27.53
N SER A 16 36.10 44.34 27.18
CA SER A 16 35.82 43.01 27.77
C SER A 16 36.87 42.71 28.86
N PRO A 17 36.67 41.68 29.70
CA PRO A 17 37.48 40.48 29.50
C PRO A 17 36.85 39.11 29.91
N SER A 18 37.13 38.10 29.09
CA SER A 18 37.37 36.66 29.36
C SER A 18 36.78 35.89 30.59
N ILE A 19 35.96 34.87 30.26
CA ILE A 19 36.15 33.41 30.54
C ILE A 19 36.45 32.93 31.98
N SER A 20 35.58 32.04 32.52
CA SER A 20 35.99 30.77 33.20
C SER A 20 34.83 29.79 33.55
N THR A 21 34.81 28.62 32.87
CA THR A 21 34.53 27.23 33.35
C THR A 21 33.43 26.87 34.40
N MET A 22 32.62 25.85 34.04
CA MET A 22 31.89 24.86 34.90
C MET A 22 30.72 25.37 35.79
N GLY A 23 29.67 24.60 36.11
CA GLY A 23 29.22 23.28 35.64
C GLY A 23 28.19 22.60 36.60
N LEU A 24 27.04 22.12 36.06
CA LEU A 24 25.94 21.34 36.70
C LEU A 24 25.26 21.88 37.98
N SER A 25 23.91 21.95 38.00
CA SER A 25 23.03 21.12 38.88
C SER A 25 21.54 21.54 38.92
N THR A 26 20.68 20.56 38.64
CA THR A 26 19.29 20.28 39.06
C THR A 26 18.47 21.28 39.91
N LEU A 27 17.23 21.56 39.46
CA LEU A 27 16.03 21.86 40.29
C LEU A 27 14.77 21.55 39.44
N ILE A 28 14.04 20.45 39.61
CA ILE A 28 12.91 20.24 40.55
C ILE A 28 12.08 21.51 40.82
N LEU A 29 10.80 21.50 40.45
CA LEU A 29 9.80 22.39 41.03
C LEU A 29 8.41 21.72 41.09
N VAL A 30 7.89 21.57 42.30
CA VAL A 30 6.54 21.06 42.59
C VAL A 30 5.67 22.22 43.03
N ILE A 31 4.44 22.32 42.49
CA ILE A 31 3.36 23.11 43.09
C ILE A 31 2.10 22.22 43.17
N TRP A 32 1.38 22.32 44.28
CA TRP A 32 0.22 21.49 44.61
C TRP A 32 -0.83 22.33 45.35
N GLY A 33 -2.10 22.01 45.16
CA GLY A 33 -3.22 22.55 45.96
C GLY A 33 -4.31 23.28 45.14
N SER A 34 -5.59 23.25 45.52
CA SER A 34 -6.17 22.59 46.72
C SER A 34 -7.67 22.23 46.55
N SER A 35 -7.96 20.95 46.72
CA SER A 35 -9.13 20.37 47.43
C SER A 35 -10.51 21.08 47.47
N MET A 36 -11.55 20.31 47.15
CA MET A 36 -12.66 20.06 48.10
C MET A 36 -12.98 18.56 48.17
N ARG A 37 -13.65 18.12 49.26
CA ARG A 37 -14.09 16.74 49.52
C ARG A 37 -15.53 16.72 50.08
N GLY A 38 -16.30 15.70 49.72
CA GLY A 38 -17.58 15.31 50.35
C GLY A 38 -18.25 14.21 49.50
N LEU A 39 -18.22 12.93 49.94
CA LEU A 39 -19.27 12.27 50.75
C LEU A 39 -20.62 12.15 50.01
N GLY A 40 -21.15 10.95 49.71
CA GLY A 40 -20.62 9.60 49.96
C GLY A 40 -21.62 8.47 49.66
N GLU A 41 -21.21 7.23 49.96
CA GLU A 41 -22.00 6.00 50.19
C GLU A 41 -23.16 5.60 49.24
N SER A 42 -22.90 4.51 48.48
CA SER A 42 -23.79 3.36 48.21
C SER A 42 -25.30 3.53 47.96
N LEU A 43 -25.79 2.93 46.86
CA LEU A 43 -26.89 1.94 46.92
C LEU A 43 -27.02 1.12 45.63
N SER A 44 -27.05 -0.21 45.76
CA SER A 44 -27.32 -1.16 44.68
C SER A 44 -28.80 -1.57 44.67
N PHE A 45 -29.52 -1.49 43.54
CA PHE A 45 -30.71 -2.33 43.28
C PHE A 45 -31.14 -2.36 41.79
N ARG A 46 -31.22 -3.56 41.21
CA ARG A 46 -32.22 -3.96 40.19
C ARG A 46 -33.33 -4.72 40.96
N PRO A 47 -34.64 -4.68 40.60
CA PRO A 47 -35.10 -5.10 39.27
C PRO A 47 -36.36 -4.40 38.68
N TYR A 48 -36.73 -4.83 37.46
CA TYR A 48 -38.05 -4.74 36.80
C TYR A 48 -39.19 -5.39 37.63
N PRO A 49 -40.53 -5.28 37.29
CA PRO A 49 -41.12 -4.95 35.97
C PRO A 49 -42.48 -4.14 35.93
N ARG A 50 -43.03 -3.97 34.71
CA ARG A 50 -44.47 -3.86 34.27
C ARG A 50 -45.28 -2.53 34.36
N ARG A 51 -45.55 -1.98 33.15
CA ARG A 51 -46.85 -1.57 32.50
C ARG A 51 -48.03 -0.95 33.28
N VAL A 52 -48.58 0.13 32.68
CA VAL A 52 -50.01 0.44 32.34
C VAL A 52 -49.98 1.81 31.59
N GLU A 53 -50.41 1.96 30.33
CA GLU A 53 -51.80 2.11 29.79
C GLU A 53 -52.52 3.40 30.30
N ASP A 54 -53.23 4.23 29.51
CA ASP A 54 -53.39 4.34 28.04
C ASP A 54 -54.13 5.66 27.63
N VAL A 55 -53.78 6.32 26.52
CA VAL A 55 -54.64 7.29 25.76
C VAL A 55 -54.18 7.33 24.29
N HIS A 56 -54.80 6.56 23.37
CA HIS A 56 -55.91 6.98 22.46
C HIS A 56 -55.60 8.15 21.48
N THR A 57 -55.84 8.08 20.15
CA THR A 57 -56.42 7.00 19.30
C THR A 57 -56.01 7.16 17.82
N ILE A 58 -55.99 6.05 17.05
CA ILE A 58 -56.23 5.85 15.59
C ILE A 58 -55.20 4.84 15.02
N VAL A 59 -55.47 3.65 14.44
CA VAL A 59 -56.64 2.92 13.84
C VAL A 59 -56.77 3.10 12.31
N TYR A 60 -56.62 2.08 11.44
CA TYR A 60 -56.09 0.70 11.53
C TYR A 60 -55.85 0.20 10.07
N GLN A 61 -54.98 -0.80 9.83
CA GLN A 61 -55.05 -1.63 8.60
C GLN A 61 -56.16 -2.71 8.73
N ILE A 62 -56.43 -3.52 7.68
CA ILE A 62 -56.55 -5.00 7.76
C ILE A 62 -56.93 -5.67 6.39
N PHE A 63 -55.99 -6.49 5.88
CA PHE A 63 -56.12 -7.78 5.17
C PHE A 63 -56.97 -8.07 3.89
N THR A 64 -56.36 -8.95 3.06
CA THR A 64 -56.88 -10.14 2.32
C THR A 64 -57.36 -10.10 0.84
N LYS A 65 -56.52 -10.74 0.00
CA LYS A 65 -56.78 -11.88 -0.93
C LYS A 65 -57.70 -11.77 -2.18
N LEU A 66 -57.05 -12.09 -3.31
CA LEU A 66 -57.46 -12.95 -4.46
C LEU A 66 -58.54 -12.51 -5.49
N ARG A 67 -58.03 -12.34 -6.73
CA ARG A 67 -58.50 -12.90 -8.02
C ARG A 67 -59.76 -12.34 -8.76
N VAL A 68 -59.63 -12.42 -10.10
CA VAL A 68 -60.65 -12.39 -11.19
C VAL A 68 -61.10 -11.03 -11.77
N ALA A 69 -60.25 -10.48 -12.66
CA ALA A 69 -60.47 -10.26 -14.11
C ALA A 69 -61.67 -9.43 -14.69
N VAL A 70 -61.52 -9.14 -16.00
CA VAL A 70 -62.41 -8.42 -16.96
C VAL A 70 -62.24 -6.89 -17.00
N GLY A 71 -61.97 -6.24 -18.15
CA GLY A 71 -61.55 -6.78 -19.46
C GLY A 71 -61.69 -5.84 -20.68
N GLY A 72 -60.84 -6.03 -21.71
CA GLY A 72 -60.89 -5.38 -23.03
C GLY A 72 -60.16 -4.02 -23.15
N ALA A 73 -59.77 -3.50 -24.32
CA ALA A 73 -59.69 -4.02 -25.72
C ALA A 73 -59.02 -2.95 -26.62
N ALA A 74 -58.43 -3.18 -27.81
CA ALA A 74 -57.86 -4.35 -28.51
C ALA A 74 -57.16 -3.86 -29.83
N CYS A 75 -56.75 -4.79 -30.74
CA CYS A 75 -56.36 -4.60 -32.16
C CYS A 75 -54.95 -4.05 -32.50
N CYS A 76 -54.29 -4.42 -33.61
CA CYS A 76 -54.29 -5.61 -34.51
C CYS A 76 -53.14 -5.45 -35.55
N GLY A 77 -52.44 -6.45 -36.13
CA GLY A 77 -52.37 -7.91 -35.94
C GLY A 77 -51.87 -8.65 -37.22
N LEU A 78 -51.75 -10.00 -37.16
CA LEU A 78 -51.71 -10.97 -38.30
C LEU A 78 -50.39 -11.01 -39.14
N ARG A 79 -49.77 -12.13 -39.55
CA ARG A 79 -50.06 -13.61 -39.68
C ARG A 79 -48.68 -14.37 -39.80
N LEU A 80 -48.49 -15.69 -39.99
CA LEU A 80 -49.32 -16.90 -40.29
C LEU A 80 -48.69 -18.20 -39.66
N CYS A 81 -48.80 -19.37 -40.30
CA CYS A 81 -48.29 -20.72 -39.93
C CYS A 81 -48.42 -21.68 -41.18
N PRO A 82 -48.23 -23.04 -41.18
CA PRO A 82 -47.75 -24.01 -40.15
C PRO A 82 -46.80 -25.14 -40.70
N ILE A 83 -46.68 -26.27 -39.94
CA ILE A 83 -46.15 -27.63 -40.28
C ILE A 83 -44.62 -27.80 -40.12
N SER A 84 -44.05 -28.73 -39.33
CA SER A 84 -44.50 -29.68 -38.27
C SER A 84 -43.23 -30.21 -37.51
N ARG A 85 -43.15 -31.21 -36.60
CA ARG A 85 -44.02 -32.34 -36.16
C ARG A 85 -43.60 -32.82 -34.74
N GLN A 86 -43.91 -34.06 -34.33
CA GLN A 86 -43.49 -34.73 -33.08
C GLN A 86 -43.23 -36.24 -33.30
N PHE A 87 -42.39 -36.89 -32.47
CA PHE A 87 -42.69 -38.18 -31.77
C PHE A 87 -41.58 -38.61 -30.78
N MET A 88 -41.98 -39.19 -29.63
CA MET A 88 -41.20 -40.02 -28.67
C MET A 88 -41.55 -41.53 -28.92
N PRO A 89 -41.10 -42.59 -28.18
CA PRO A 89 -40.50 -42.66 -26.83
C PRO A 89 -39.40 -43.76 -26.61
N SER A 90 -39.29 -44.23 -25.37
CA SER A 90 -38.21 -44.97 -24.68
C SER A 90 -38.15 -46.52 -24.74
N ARG A 91 -37.01 -47.07 -24.26
CA ARG A 91 -36.78 -48.32 -23.48
C ARG A 91 -36.68 -49.73 -24.15
N ASN A 92 -35.48 -50.32 -23.98
CA ASN A 92 -35.14 -51.68 -23.49
C ASN A 92 -35.31 -53.00 -24.31
N VAL A 93 -34.13 -53.59 -24.63
CA VAL A 93 -33.67 -54.99 -24.28
C VAL A 93 -34.27 -56.23 -25.00
N ILE A 94 -33.44 -56.99 -25.78
CA ILE A 94 -33.20 -58.47 -25.67
C ILE A 94 -32.22 -59.07 -26.74
N LEU A 95 -31.19 -59.80 -26.26
CA LEU A 95 -30.36 -60.93 -26.80
C LEU A 95 -30.07 -61.23 -28.29
N LYS A 96 -28.78 -61.48 -28.58
CA LYS A 96 -28.22 -62.77 -29.11
C LYS A 96 -26.67 -62.83 -29.03
N LEU A 97 -26.01 -63.98 -29.25
CA LEU A 97 -25.64 -65.02 -28.26
C LEU A 97 -24.64 -66.05 -28.87
N THR A 98 -23.38 -66.12 -28.37
CA THR A 98 -22.38 -67.22 -28.55
C THR A 98 -21.21 -67.03 -27.55
N GLU A 99 -21.00 -67.89 -26.54
CA GLU A 99 -20.16 -69.13 -26.50
C GLU A 99 -18.62 -68.86 -26.54
N LYS A 100 -17.82 -69.05 -25.45
CA LYS A 100 -17.24 -70.32 -24.85
C LYS A 100 -15.97 -70.83 -25.57
N LEU A 101 -14.93 -71.49 -25.00
CA LEU A 101 -14.66 -72.11 -23.67
C LEU A 101 -13.13 -72.43 -23.43
N ARG A 102 -12.64 -72.28 -22.17
CA ARG A 102 -11.64 -73.13 -21.40
C ARG A 102 -10.22 -73.58 -21.91
N ILE A 103 -9.20 -73.16 -21.13
CA ILE A 103 -8.23 -73.96 -20.29
C ILE A 103 -6.96 -74.69 -20.84
N HIS A 104 -5.85 -74.50 -20.09
CA HIS A 104 -4.55 -75.27 -20.00
C HIS A 104 -3.54 -75.09 -21.16
N THR A 105 -2.21 -75.18 -20.96
CA THR A 105 -1.40 -76.05 -20.05
C THR A 105 -0.15 -75.43 -19.38
N ARG A 106 0.17 -75.89 -18.15
CA ARG A 106 1.47 -76.38 -17.56
C ARG A 106 2.86 -75.79 -17.97
N ARG A 107 3.95 -75.87 -17.19
CA ARG A 107 4.33 -76.06 -15.73
C ARG A 107 5.86 -76.37 -15.69
N LEU A 108 6.60 -76.04 -14.61
CA LEU A 108 7.79 -76.73 -13.99
C LEU A 108 8.56 -75.74 -13.07
N ILE A 109 8.62 -75.91 -11.74
CA ILE A 109 9.71 -76.52 -10.91
C ILE A 109 11.05 -75.74 -10.93
N ARG A 110 11.80 -75.46 -9.85
CA ARG A 110 11.70 -75.31 -8.37
C ARG A 110 13.17 -75.29 -7.82
N PHE A 111 13.49 -74.38 -6.88
CA PHE A 111 14.50 -74.39 -5.77
C PHE A 111 15.47 -75.60 -5.52
N PRO A 112 16.50 -75.48 -4.62
CA PRO A 112 17.38 -74.33 -4.20
C PRO A 112 18.89 -74.72 -4.01
N GLY A 113 19.76 -73.82 -3.55
CA GLY A 113 21.11 -74.18 -3.05
C GLY A 113 21.93 -73.03 -2.41
N ARG A 114 22.79 -73.33 -1.42
CA ARG A 114 23.75 -72.39 -0.77
C ARG A 114 25.19 -72.68 -1.23
N CYS A 115 26.06 -71.66 -1.33
CA CYS A 115 27.31 -71.51 -0.53
C CYS A 115 28.29 -70.45 -1.09
N MET A 116 29.12 -69.93 -0.17
CA MET A 116 30.29 -69.03 -0.36
C MET A 116 31.53 -69.81 -0.90
N PRO A 117 32.56 -69.17 -1.51
CA PRO A 117 33.58 -68.40 -0.75
C PRO A 117 34.21 -67.15 -1.42
N VAL A 118 35.07 -66.49 -0.63
CA VAL A 118 35.80 -65.22 -0.84
C VAL A 118 37.29 -65.52 -1.19
N PRO A 119 37.96 -64.74 -2.07
CA PRO A 119 39.05 -63.85 -1.59
C PRO A 119 39.35 -62.57 -2.42
N GLY A 120 39.86 -61.52 -1.76
CA GLY A 120 40.67 -60.46 -2.39
C GLY A 120 40.39 -59.01 -1.95
N SER A 121 41.36 -58.36 -1.30
CA SER A 121 41.41 -56.90 -1.06
C SER A 121 42.83 -56.38 -1.37
N PRO A 122 43.00 -55.10 -1.77
CA PRO A 122 43.09 -53.94 -0.84
C PRO A 122 42.40 -52.67 -1.42
N ARG A 123 42.39 -51.44 -0.84
CA ARG A 123 42.87 -50.85 0.45
C ARG A 123 42.05 -49.57 0.76
N SER A 124 42.36 -48.90 1.89
CA SER A 124 42.10 -47.46 2.14
C SER A 124 43.38 -46.75 2.62
N PRO A 125 43.36 -45.41 2.84
CA PRO A 125 43.10 -44.93 4.20
C PRO A 125 42.21 -43.67 4.33
N ASN A 126 41.60 -43.54 5.51
CA ASN A 126 40.94 -42.35 6.09
C ASN A 126 41.95 -41.66 7.09
N PRO A 127 41.64 -40.70 8.01
CA PRO A 127 40.32 -40.35 8.60
C PRO A 127 40.06 -38.86 8.98
N ALA A 128 38.91 -38.62 9.62
CA ALA A 128 38.62 -37.48 10.51
C ALA A 128 38.88 -37.85 12.01
N PRO A 129 38.93 -36.89 12.96
CA PRO A 129 39.17 -37.16 14.38
C PRO A 129 37.89 -37.45 15.21
N GLU A 130 38.05 -38.13 16.37
CA GLU A 130 36.96 -38.58 17.26
C GLU A 130 36.77 -37.74 18.54
N ILE A 131 35.62 -37.96 19.20
CA ILE A 131 35.25 -37.48 20.54
C ILE A 131 35.87 -38.38 21.64
N THR A 132 36.16 -37.84 22.83
CA THR A 132 36.35 -38.63 24.07
C THR A 132 35.51 -38.08 25.25
N LYS A 133 35.31 -38.89 26.30
CA LYS A 133 34.19 -38.77 27.27
C LYS A 133 34.57 -38.48 28.72
N ALA A 134 33.56 -37.94 29.43
CA ALA A 134 33.18 -38.15 30.84
C ALA A 134 33.91 -37.41 31.97
N GLN A 135 33.11 -36.70 32.80
CA GLN A 135 32.85 -37.11 34.19
C GLN A 135 31.50 -36.54 34.70
N ASP A 136 31.25 -36.58 36.02
CA ASP A 136 29.92 -36.77 36.64
C ASP A 136 29.38 -35.54 37.42
N SER A 137 28.06 -35.56 37.71
CA SER A 137 27.30 -34.83 38.76
C SER A 137 27.47 -33.31 38.99
N THR A 138 26.38 -32.53 38.88
CA THR A 138 25.57 -31.98 40.02
C THR A 138 24.39 -31.11 39.51
N ASP A 139 23.26 -31.13 40.22
CA ASP A 139 22.12 -30.20 40.05
C ASP A 139 22.47 -28.75 40.46
N PRO A 140 21.61 -27.76 40.14
CA PRO A 140 20.79 -27.22 41.23
C PRO A 140 19.32 -26.91 40.88
N GLU A 141 18.48 -26.86 41.92
CA GLU A 141 17.09 -26.37 41.86
C GLU A 141 17.00 -24.82 41.87
N THR A 142 15.86 -24.31 41.41
CA THR A 142 15.17 -23.04 41.74
C THR A 142 15.90 -21.95 42.57
N SER A 143 15.88 -20.69 42.09
CA SER A 143 15.13 -19.60 42.76
C SER A 143 15.19 -18.25 42.02
N GLU A 144 14.06 -17.53 42.08
CA GLU A 144 13.81 -16.07 42.05
C GLU A 144 14.80 -15.09 41.37
N GLY A 145 14.25 -14.23 40.50
CA GLY A 145 15.01 -13.26 39.69
C GLY A 145 15.16 -11.85 40.30
N ILE A 146 15.80 -10.98 39.51
CA ILE A 146 16.05 -9.55 39.80
C ILE A 146 15.89 -8.76 38.49
N LEU A 147 15.20 -7.61 38.52
CA LEU A 147 15.26 -6.62 37.44
C LEU A 147 16.63 -5.92 37.48
N MET A 148 17.31 -5.78 36.33
CA MET A 148 18.12 -4.58 36.03
C MET A 148 18.38 -4.41 34.52
N THR A 149 18.10 -3.21 34.04
CA THR A 149 18.39 -2.72 32.67
C THR A 149 19.88 -2.45 32.48
N VAL A 150 20.51 -3.03 31.44
CA VAL A 150 21.79 -2.51 30.89
C VAL A 150 21.87 -2.74 29.37
N PHE A 151 21.94 -1.67 28.58
CA PHE A 151 22.37 -1.72 27.18
C PHE A 151 23.86 -2.06 27.09
N LEU A 152 24.25 -3.12 26.37
CA LEU A 152 25.64 -3.40 26.00
C LEU A 152 25.76 -3.84 24.54
N TRP A 153 26.29 -2.93 23.71
CA TRP A 153 26.26 -2.98 22.25
C TRP A 153 27.69 -2.85 21.67
N PRO A 154 28.15 -3.75 20.78
CA PRO A 154 29.50 -3.68 20.22
C PRO A 154 29.59 -3.30 18.71
N GLU A 155 28.54 -2.77 18.08
CA GLU A 155 28.52 -2.55 16.61
C GLU A 155 29.07 -1.22 16.11
N ARG A 156 29.64 -0.40 17.01
CA ARG A 156 30.08 0.99 16.77
C ARG A 156 31.23 1.16 15.74
N ALA A 157 31.56 0.12 14.98
CA ALA A 157 32.47 0.14 13.84
C ALA A 157 31.77 0.36 12.49
N ARG A 158 30.57 -0.20 12.26
CA ARG A 158 29.85 -0.08 10.97
C ARG A 158 29.21 1.31 10.80
N ALA A 159 28.30 1.68 11.70
CA ALA A 159 27.61 2.98 11.67
C ALA A 159 28.55 4.20 11.66
N ARG A 160 29.74 4.09 12.27
CA ARG A 160 30.73 5.19 12.27
C ARG A 160 31.45 5.39 10.93
N LEU A 161 31.48 4.39 10.05
CA LEU A 161 32.01 4.57 8.70
C LEU A 161 30.98 5.31 7.84
N LEU A 162 29.71 4.90 7.91
CA LEU A 162 28.62 5.49 7.13
C LEU A 162 28.33 6.95 7.52
N LEU A 163 28.21 7.27 8.81
CA LEU A 163 28.07 8.67 9.25
C LEU A 163 29.27 9.56 8.88
N SER A 164 30.45 8.98 8.60
CA SER A 164 31.61 9.75 8.15
C SER A 164 31.59 10.08 6.66
N ALA A 165 30.77 9.40 5.84
CA ALA A 165 30.55 9.75 4.44
C ALA A 165 29.65 10.99 4.29
N ALA A 166 28.57 11.07 5.08
CA ALA A 166 27.62 12.18 5.08
C ALA A 166 28.21 13.53 5.56
N LEU A 167 29.43 13.55 6.10
CA LEU A 167 30.07 14.74 6.68
C LEU A 167 31.22 15.32 5.85
N VAL A 168 31.36 14.95 4.57
CA VAL A 168 32.42 15.45 3.67
C VAL A 168 31.86 16.21 2.45
N LEU A 169 30.94 17.16 2.71
CA LEU A 169 30.55 18.20 1.74
C LEU A 169 30.74 19.63 2.29
N PRO A 170 31.98 20.14 2.26
CA PRO A 170 32.20 21.58 2.11
C PRO A 170 33.28 21.87 1.06
N GLY A 171 32.90 22.38 -0.12
CA GLY A 171 33.89 22.72 -1.16
C GLY A 171 33.40 23.30 -2.48
N LEU A 172 32.14 23.11 -2.87
CA LEU A 172 31.60 23.70 -4.10
C LEU A 172 31.09 25.14 -3.83
N PRO A 173 31.50 26.13 -4.65
CA PRO A 173 30.92 27.47 -4.60
C PRO A 173 29.60 27.49 -5.40
N LEU A 174 28.50 27.17 -4.73
CA LEU A 174 27.16 27.45 -5.27
C LEU A 174 26.98 28.97 -5.43
N ALA A 175 26.31 29.37 -6.50
CA ALA A 175 26.04 30.76 -6.82
C ALA A 175 24.61 31.10 -6.35
N ALA A 176 24.48 32.12 -5.50
CA ALA A 176 23.19 32.50 -4.94
C ALA A 176 22.21 32.96 -6.04
N GLN A 177 21.12 32.21 -6.16
CA GLN A 177 19.85 32.65 -6.73
C GLN A 177 18.78 32.34 -5.68
N ASP A 178 17.77 33.20 -5.56
CA ASP A 178 16.70 33.01 -4.59
C ASP A 178 15.85 31.80 -5.01
N MET A 179 15.67 30.81 -4.12
CA MET A 179 14.78 29.66 -4.32
C MET A 179 13.81 29.55 -3.16
N THR A 180 12.60 29.07 -3.46
CA THR A 180 11.49 28.92 -2.51
C THR A 180 11.88 27.96 -1.39
N GLN A 181 11.59 28.35 -0.15
CA GLN A 181 11.58 27.44 1.00
C GLN A 181 10.38 26.50 0.84
N LEU A 182 10.54 25.21 1.09
CA LEU A 182 9.39 24.31 1.19
C LEU A 182 8.65 24.63 2.50
N ASP A 183 7.54 25.35 2.37
CA ASP A 183 6.59 25.61 3.45
C ASP A 183 5.92 24.29 3.90
N LEU A 184 5.22 24.33 5.03
CA LEU A 184 4.34 23.21 5.40
C LEU A 184 3.27 23.04 4.32
N ILE A 185 3.13 21.83 3.74
CA ILE A 185 1.98 21.52 2.89
C ILE A 185 0.74 21.52 3.79
N VAL A 186 -0.04 22.60 3.69
CA VAL A 186 -1.36 22.77 4.29
C VAL A 186 -2.30 23.16 3.16
N VAL A 187 -3.24 22.28 2.83
CA VAL A 187 -4.42 22.48 1.97
C VAL A 187 -4.49 23.86 1.33
N GLN A 188 -3.74 24.02 0.25
CA GLN A 188 -3.96 25.11 -0.69
C GLN A 188 -4.93 24.57 -1.74
N GLY A 189 -6.06 25.26 -1.97
CA GLY A 189 -7.08 24.87 -2.95
C GLY A 189 -6.65 24.96 -4.43
N GLU A 190 -5.37 24.73 -4.74
CA GLU A 190 -4.96 24.35 -6.09
C GLU A 190 -5.33 22.87 -6.29
N THR A 191 -5.65 22.48 -7.52
CA THR A 191 -6.36 21.21 -7.81
C THR A 191 -5.45 19.98 -7.85
N GLU A 192 -4.44 19.92 -6.99
CA GLU A 192 -3.54 18.76 -6.91
C GLU A 192 -4.26 17.62 -6.18
N GLU A 193 -4.42 16.46 -6.86
CA GLU A 193 -5.18 15.31 -6.37
C GLU A 193 -4.43 14.50 -5.27
N GLY A 194 -3.53 15.15 -4.53
CA GLY A 194 -2.48 14.55 -3.71
C GLY A 194 -2.88 14.09 -2.30
N ALA A 195 -1.92 13.51 -1.58
CA ALA A 195 -2.10 13.04 -0.20
C ALA A 195 -1.28 13.89 0.80
N GLU A 196 -1.96 14.67 1.65
CA GLU A 196 -1.30 15.54 2.64
C GLU A 196 -1.14 14.91 4.03
N THR A 197 -0.04 15.23 4.74
CA THR A 197 0.20 14.79 6.13
C THR A 197 -0.02 15.88 7.17
N LEU A 198 -0.72 15.55 8.26
CA LEU A 198 -0.90 16.40 9.44
C LEU A 198 0.26 16.25 10.45
N SER A 199 1.17 15.29 10.23
CA SER A 199 2.37 15.09 11.07
C SER A 199 3.34 16.27 11.02
N GLY A 200 3.27 17.09 9.96
CA GLY A 200 4.20 18.17 9.68
C GLY A 200 5.59 17.71 9.18
N GLY A 201 5.74 16.43 8.83
CA GLY A 201 6.86 15.91 8.03
C GLY A 201 6.64 16.11 6.52
N SER A 202 7.54 15.55 5.71
CA SER A 202 7.43 15.57 4.24
C SER A 202 6.45 14.52 3.69
N VAL A 203 5.71 14.88 2.64
CA VAL A 203 5.13 13.94 1.68
C VAL A 203 6.23 13.52 0.71
N SER A 204 6.25 12.26 0.29
CA SER A 204 7.20 11.76 -0.71
C SER A 204 6.52 11.53 -2.05
N THR A 205 6.62 12.52 -2.94
CA THR A 205 6.07 12.50 -4.30
C THR A 205 7.06 11.87 -5.28
N ILE A 206 6.55 11.03 -6.18
CA ILE A 206 7.31 10.33 -7.23
C ILE A 206 6.71 10.69 -8.59
N ASP A 207 7.46 11.39 -9.44
CA ASP A 207 7.03 11.76 -10.79
C ASP A 207 6.80 10.55 -11.72
N GLY A 208 5.69 10.58 -12.46
CA GLY A 208 5.24 9.55 -13.39
C GLY A 208 6.02 9.48 -14.70
N THR A 209 6.75 10.54 -15.06
CA THR A 209 7.72 10.49 -16.17
C THR A 209 8.91 9.61 -15.77
N ALA A 210 9.46 9.83 -14.57
CA ALA A 210 10.48 8.98 -13.98
C ALA A 210 10.02 7.52 -13.78
N LEU A 211 8.76 7.26 -13.39
CA LEU A 211 8.21 5.89 -13.24
C LEU A 211 8.45 4.99 -14.47
N VAL A 212 8.29 5.52 -15.68
CA VAL A 212 8.56 4.72 -16.89
C VAL A 212 10.03 4.78 -17.29
N GLU A 213 10.64 5.96 -17.25
CA GLU A 213 11.91 6.23 -17.93
C GLU A 213 13.14 5.96 -17.05
N THR A 214 12.93 5.92 -15.73
CA THR A 214 13.96 5.67 -14.70
C THR A 214 13.67 4.43 -13.84
N TYR A 215 12.45 3.89 -13.86
CA TYR A 215 12.07 2.65 -13.14
C TYR A 215 11.53 1.53 -14.05
N GLY A 216 11.52 1.71 -15.38
CA GLY A 216 11.09 0.67 -16.32
C GLY A 216 9.60 0.31 -16.27
N GLY A 217 8.79 1.13 -15.60
CA GLY A 217 7.40 0.84 -15.24
C GLY A 217 7.23 0.09 -13.91
N ASP A 218 8.30 -0.25 -13.19
CA ASP A 218 8.20 -0.87 -11.86
C ASP A 218 7.82 0.16 -10.78
N VAL A 219 6.51 0.29 -10.57
CA VAL A 219 5.92 1.14 -9.52
C VAL A 219 6.28 0.63 -8.11
N ALA A 220 6.50 -0.67 -7.91
CA ALA A 220 6.87 -1.22 -6.61
C ALA A 220 8.29 -0.79 -6.21
N THR A 221 9.26 -0.89 -7.11
CA THR A 221 10.61 -0.33 -6.89
C THR A 221 10.58 1.20 -6.75
N ALA A 222 9.68 1.89 -7.43
CA ALA A 222 9.53 3.33 -7.26
C ALA A 222 9.03 3.74 -5.87
N VAL A 223 7.97 3.10 -5.35
CA VAL A 223 7.45 3.37 -4.00
C VAL A 223 8.50 3.04 -2.92
N ARG A 224 9.29 1.97 -3.12
CA ARG A 224 10.41 1.60 -2.22
C ARG A 224 11.56 2.62 -2.18
N ASN A 225 11.57 3.63 -3.05
CA ASN A 225 12.52 4.74 -2.97
C ASN A 225 12.05 5.89 -2.07
N ALA A 226 10.79 5.90 -1.62
CA ALA A 226 10.33 6.86 -0.62
C ALA A 226 10.80 6.42 0.80
N PRO A 227 11.41 7.32 1.60
CA PRO A 227 11.90 6.99 2.94
C PRO A 227 10.74 6.59 3.86
N GLY A 228 10.91 5.50 4.61
CA GLY A 228 9.86 4.93 5.46
C GLY A 228 8.74 4.16 4.73
N ALA A 229 8.81 4.04 3.39
CA ALA A 229 7.87 3.30 2.57
C ALA A 229 8.50 2.04 1.96
N PHE A 230 7.68 1.03 1.70
CA PHE A 230 8.07 -0.19 1.00
C PHE A 230 6.85 -0.76 0.24
N THR A 231 7.01 -1.90 -0.45
CA THR A 231 5.86 -2.60 -1.05
C THR A 231 5.96 -4.11 -0.91
N ARG A 232 4.80 -4.73 -0.66
CA ARG A 232 4.57 -6.16 -0.89
C ARG A 232 3.97 -6.35 -2.27
N SER A 233 4.84 -6.67 -3.20
CA SER A 233 4.50 -7.11 -4.56
C SER A 233 5.28 -8.39 -4.82
N PRO A 234 4.64 -9.57 -4.80
CA PRO A 234 5.25 -10.80 -5.29
C PRO A 234 5.82 -10.57 -6.68
N SER A 235 7.03 -11.05 -6.95
CA SER A 235 7.73 -10.70 -8.20
C SER A 235 7.03 -11.26 -9.45
N ASP A 236 6.04 -12.15 -9.25
CA ASP A 236 5.13 -12.74 -10.24
C ASP A 236 3.72 -12.09 -10.32
N SER A 237 3.53 -10.89 -9.74
CA SER A 237 2.20 -10.27 -9.63
C SER A 237 2.22 -8.75 -9.90
N PRO A 238 1.36 -8.22 -10.80
CA PRO A 238 1.23 -6.78 -11.06
C PRO A 238 0.53 -6.00 -9.94
N ALA A 239 0.21 -6.65 -8.81
CA ALA A 239 -0.41 -6.00 -7.67
C ALA A 239 0.61 -5.23 -6.84
N VAL A 240 0.40 -3.92 -6.68
CA VAL A 240 1.10 -3.09 -5.70
C VAL A 240 0.33 -3.10 -4.39
N SER A 241 1.00 -3.42 -3.29
CA SER A 241 0.50 -3.16 -1.93
C SER A 241 1.51 -2.33 -1.16
N VAL A 242 1.11 -1.13 -0.73
CA VAL A 242 2.01 -0.15 -0.11
C VAL A 242 2.15 -0.41 1.40
N ASN A 243 3.40 -0.45 1.85
CA ASN A 243 3.77 -0.45 3.26
C ASN A 243 4.27 0.93 3.66
N ILE A 244 3.85 1.40 4.84
CA ILE A 244 4.45 2.54 5.52
C ILE A 244 4.85 2.08 6.93
N ARG A 245 6.16 2.16 7.24
CA ARG A 245 6.71 1.90 8.59
C ARG A 245 6.31 0.55 9.20
N GLY A 246 6.28 -0.51 8.39
CA GLY A 246 5.88 -1.86 8.82
C GLY A 246 4.39 -2.14 8.68
N MET A 247 3.55 -1.12 8.50
CA MET A 247 2.10 -1.28 8.36
C MET A 247 1.68 -1.33 6.89
N GLN A 248 0.91 -2.36 6.53
CA GLN A 248 0.35 -2.58 5.20
C GLN A 248 -0.98 -3.35 5.28
N GLY A 249 -1.70 -3.39 4.14
CA GLY A 249 -2.94 -4.15 3.97
C GLY A 249 -4.08 -3.74 4.89
N PHE A 250 -5.23 -4.41 4.76
CA PHE A 250 -6.43 -4.25 5.58
C PHE A 250 -6.88 -2.77 5.82
N GLY A 251 -6.53 -1.86 4.91
CA GLY A 251 -6.77 -0.41 5.06
C GLY A 251 -5.86 0.32 6.06
N ARG A 252 -4.78 -0.30 6.57
CA ARG A 252 -3.78 0.36 7.45
C ARG A 252 -3.06 1.50 6.72
N VAL A 253 -2.73 1.31 5.44
CA VAL A 253 -2.36 2.37 4.50
C VAL A 253 -3.54 2.57 3.55
N ASN A 254 -4.08 3.78 3.46
CA ASN A 254 -5.13 4.08 2.48
C ASN A 254 -4.52 4.31 1.10
N THR A 255 -4.51 3.27 0.27
CA THR A 255 -3.97 3.35 -1.10
C THR A 255 -5.08 3.71 -2.10
N MET A 256 -4.84 4.66 -2.99
CA MET A 256 -5.85 5.30 -3.83
C MET A 256 -5.39 5.49 -5.29
N ILE A 257 -6.35 5.58 -6.22
CA ILE A 257 -6.14 6.02 -7.61
C ILE A 257 -7.08 7.21 -7.87
N ASP A 258 -6.56 8.36 -8.29
CA ASP A 258 -7.31 9.63 -8.44
C ASP A 258 -8.17 9.98 -7.18
N GLY A 259 -7.72 9.57 -5.99
CA GLY A 259 -8.43 9.70 -4.71
C GLY A 259 -9.51 8.65 -4.40
N ILE A 260 -9.73 7.64 -5.26
CA ILE A 260 -10.62 6.49 -4.96
C ILE A 260 -9.85 5.45 -4.12
N PRO A 261 -10.29 5.12 -2.89
CA PRO A 261 -9.71 4.03 -2.10
C PRO A 261 -9.77 2.68 -2.82
N GLN A 262 -8.64 1.99 -2.90
CA GLN A 262 -8.51 0.68 -3.51
C GLN A 262 -8.59 -0.39 -2.43
N THR A 263 -9.64 -1.21 -2.48
CA THR A 263 -10.09 -2.11 -1.39
C THR A 263 -9.99 -3.60 -1.72
N PHE A 264 -9.68 -3.93 -2.97
CA PHE A 264 -9.75 -5.29 -3.50
C PHE A 264 -8.71 -6.21 -2.88
N ARG A 265 -9.16 -7.41 -2.48
CA ARG A 265 -8.33 -8.50 -1.94
C ARG A 265 -8.86 -9.83 -2.45
N ASN A 266 -7.99 -10.82 -2.67
CA ASN A 266 -8.43 -12.14 -3.10
C ASN A 266 -7.62 -13.27 -2.45
N MET A 267 -8.17 -13.83 -1.37
CA MET A 267 -7.63 -15.03 -0.73
C MET A 267 -7.88 -16.22 -1.66
N SER A 268 -6.86 -16.60 -2.43
CA SER A 268 -6.93 -17.70 -3.38
C SER A 268 -5.64 -18.50 -3.43
N GLY A 269 -5.77 -19.82 -3.39
CA GLY A 269 -4.65 -20.75 -3.42
C GLY A 269 -3.81 -20.76 -2.14
N HIS A 270 -2.72 -21.51 -2.17
CA HIS A 270 -1.78 -21.67 -1.05
C HIS A 270 -0.96 -20.40 -0.74
N GLY A 271 -0.99 -19.39 -1.63
CA GLY A 271 -0.28 -18.11 -1.51
C GLY A 271 -1.19 -16.90 -1.70
N GLY A 272 -2.45 -16.98 -1.24
CA GLY A 272 -3.40 -15.88 -1.39
C GLY A 272 -2.88 -14.55 -0.83
N SER A 273 -3.18 -13.46 -1.52
CA SER A 273 -2.88 -12.08 -1.15
C SER A 273 -3.80 -11.62 -0.02
N TYR A 274 -3.22 -11.36 1.15
CA TYR A 274 -3.93 -10.91 2.35
C TYR A 274 -4.13 -9.38 2.38
N ASP A 275 -3.26 -8.64 1.68
CA ASP A 275 -3.28 -7.19 1.65
C ASP A 275 -4.04 -6.64 0.44
N ASP A 276 -4.35 -5.34 0.48
CA ASP A 276 -4.98 -4.59 -0.62
C ASP A 276 -4.14 -4.68 -1.91
N GLN A 277 -4.76 -5.12 -3.01
CA GLN A 277 -4.11 -5.30 -4.31
C GLN A 277 -4.47 -4.16 -5.26
N VAL A 278 -3.50 -3.28 -5.52
CA VAL A 278 -3.68 -2.13 -6.41
C VAL A 278 -3.05 -2.42 -7.78
N TYR A 279 -3.89 -2.44 -8.82
CA TYR A 279 -3.46 -2.68 -10.19
C TYR A 279 -3.30 -1.37 -10.96
N LEU A 280 -2.08 -1.04 -11.37
CA LEU A 280 -1.73 0.25 -11.97
C LEU A 280 -1.28 0.08 -13.43
N ASP A 281 -1.42 1.15 -14.21
CA ASP A 281 -0.83 1.28 -15.54
C ASP A 281 0.23 2.38 -15.49
N PRO A 282 1.54 2.06 -15.40
CA PRO A 282 2.59 3.04 -15.22
C PRO A 282 2.72 4.00 -16.40
N GLY A 283 2.16 3.65 -17.58
CA GLY A 283 2.12 4.55 -18.73
C GLY A 283 1.16 5.73 -18.56
N LEU A 284 0.17 5.62 -17.65
CA LEU A 284 -0.85 6.64 -17.38
C LEU A 284 -0.71 7.34 -16.03
N LEU A 285 0.33 7.04 -15.24
CA LEU A 285 0.58 7.74 -13.98
C LEU A 285 1.29 9.08 -14.22
N ALA A 286 0.85 10.09 -13.48
CA ALA A 286 1.43 11.44 -13.46
C ALA A 286 2.28 11.66 -12.20
N GLU A 287 1.81 11.23 -11.03
CA GLU A 287 2.65 11.02 -9.85
C GLU A 287 2.15 9.89 -8.93
N ALA A 288 2.97 9.56 -7.93
CA ALA A 288 2.58 8.81 -6.74
C ALA A 288 3.00 9.57 -5.47
N ASP A 289 2.03 9.94 -4.63
CA ASP A 289 2.25 10.62 -3.35
C ASP A 289 2.19 9.64 -2.19
N ILE A 290 3.25 9.59 -1.38
CA ILE A 290 3.28 8.78 -0.14
C ILE A 290 3.26 9.71 1.09
N ALA A 291 2.13 9.73 1.79
CA ALA A 291 1.88 10.54 2.98
C ALA A 291 1.96 9.68 4.25
N LYS A 292 2.87 10.02 5.17
CA LYS A 292 3.16 9.22 6.37
C LYS A 292 2.49 9.80 7.62
N GLY A 293 2.17 8.94 8.59
CA GLY A 293 1.52 9.32 9.84
C GLY A 293 0.03 9.66 9.64
N ALA A 294 -0.49 10.61 10.42
CA ALA A 294 -1.86 11.08 10.24
C ALA A 294 -2.02 11.92 8.96
N VAL A 295 -3.06 11.63 8.18
CA VAL A 295 -3.31 12.22 6.85
C VAL A 295 -4.53 13.15 6.89
N ALA A 296 -4.52 14.19 6.07
CA ALA A 296 -5.57 15.21 6.01
C ALA A 296 -6.83 14.76 5.24
N GLY A 297 -7.84 15.63 5.23
CA GLY A 297 -9.01 15.54 4.35
C GLY A 297 -9.76 14.20 4.40
N ALA A 298 -10.24 13.75 3.24
CA ALA A 298 -10.86 12.42 3.08
C ALA A 298 -9.83 11.27 3.11
N ALA A 299 -8.58 11.53 2.68
CA ALA A 299 -7.53 10.53 2.55
C ALA A 299 -7.14 9.86 3.89
N GLY A 300 -7.29 10.55 5.02
CA GLY A 300 -7.09 9.96 6.36
C GLY A 300 -8.23 9.08 6.88
N MET A 301 -9.30 8.81 6.10
CA MET A 301 -10.51 8.14 6.60
C MET A 301 -10.30 6.65 6.94
N GLY A 302 -10.10 6.36 8.21
CA GLY A 302 -9.91 5.01 8.71
C GLY A 302 -8.59 4.38 8.23
N ALA A 303 -7.55 5.20 8.11
CA ALA A 303 -6.17 4.81 7.83
C ALA A 303 -5.35 4.87 9.13
N LEU A 304 -4.40 3.95 9.31
CA LEU A 304 -3.61 3.83 10.53
C LEU A 304 -2.23 4.49 10.40
N ALA A 305 -1.54 4.21 9.29
CA ALA A 305 -0.11 4.48 9.08
C ALA A 305 0.19 5.67 8.17
N GLY A 306 -0.76 6.01 7.30
CA GLY A 306 -0.57 6.93 6.19
C GLY A 306 -1.49 6.62 5.00
N ALA A 307 -1.21 7.27 3.88
CA ALA A 307 -1.94 7.11 2.63
C ALA A 307 -0.96 7.14 1.44
N ALA A 308 -1.38 6.54 0.33
CA ALA A 308 -0.65 6.55 -0.92
C ALA A 308 -1.61 6.83 -2.07
N ASN A 309 -1.49 7.96 -2.78
CA ASN A 309 -2.33 8.24 -3.95
C ASN A 309 -1.53 8.16 -5.24
N PHE A 310 -2.09 7.49 -6.24
CA PHE A 310 -1.58 7.44 -7.61
C PHE A 310 -2.46 8.33 -8.50
N ARG A 311 -1.95 9.48 -8.95
CA ARG A 311 -2.67 10.38 -9.86
C ARG A 311 -2.47 9.94 -11.31
N THR A 312 -3.55 9.89 -12.09
CA THR A 312 -3.46 9.62 -13.53
C THR A 312 -3.35 10.91 -14.35
N ILE A 313 -2.67 10.81 -15.50
CA ILE A 313 -2.43 11.93 -16.41
C ILE A 313 -3.71 12.69 -16.76
N GLY A 314 -3.60 14.01 -16.72
CA GLY A 314 -4.67 14.96 -16.97
C GLY A 314 -4.43 15.83 -18.19
N ILE A 315 -5.28 16.85 -18.30
CA ILE A 315 -5.27 17.80 -19.43
C ILE A 315 -4.00 18.65 -19.41
N ASP A 316 -3.55 19.07 -18.23
CA ASP A 316 -2.42 20.00 -18.08
C ASP A 316 -1.06 19.28 -18.10
N ASP A 317 -1.00 17.97 -17.78
CA ASP A 317 0.20 17.13 -18.01
C ASP A 317 0.48 16.90 -19.52
N LEU A 318 -0.42 17.36 -20.40
CA LEU A 318 -0.40 17.19 -21.85
C LEU A 318 -0.49 18.51 -22.64
N LEU A 319 -0.61 19.67 -21.98
CA LEU A 319 -0.75 20.99 -22.61
C LEU A 319 0.13 22.03 -21.92
N GLU A 320 1.03 22.67 -22.69
CA GLU A 320 1.82 23.82 -22.21
C GLU A 320 0.96 25.09 -22.02
N GLU A 321 1.46 26.06 -21.26
CA GLU A 321 0.74 27.30 -20.95
C GLU A 321 0.32 28.07 -22.22
N GLY A 322 -0.98 28.09 -22.49
CA GLY A 322 -1.59 28.79 -23.62
C GLY A 322 -1.84 27.94 -24.87
N GLU A 323 -1.41 26.67 -24.90
CA GLU A 323 -1.73 25.78 -26.02
C GLU A 323 -3.14 25.20 -25.94
N THR A 324 -3.74 24.96 -27.11
CA THR A 324 -5.15 24.51 -27.22
C THR A 324 -5.32 23.05 -27.62
N SER A 325 -4.23 22.37 -27.98
CA SER A 325 -4.21 20.93 -28.27
C SER A 325 -2.78 20.40 -28.21
N GLY A 326 -2.61 19.19 -27.70
CA GLY A 326 -1.33 18.50 -27.65
C GLY A 326 -1.48 17.02 -27.30
N GLY A 327 -0.38 16.29 -27.21
CA GLY A 327 -0.42 14.88 -26.84
C GLY A 327 0.94 14.24 -26.62
N MET A 328 0.90 12.95 -26.27
CA MET A 328 2.07 12.12 -25.99
C MET A 328 1.93 10.75 -26.67
N VAL A 329 3.03 10.27 -27.26
CA VAL A 329 3.21 8.88 -27.65
C VAL A 329 4.46 8.35 -26.95
N ARG A 330 4.29 7.38 -26.05
CA ARG A 330 5.39 6.69 -25.37
C ARG A 330 5.42 5.23 -25.82
N LEU A 331 6.58 4.73 -26.24
CA LEU A 331 6.78 3.34 -26.66
C LEU A 331 8.06 2.79 -26.02
N SER A 332 8.02 1.57 -25.47
CA SER A 332 9.23 0.86 -25.01
C SER A 332 9.23 -0.61 -25.40
N PHE A 333 10.43 -1.20 -25.43
CA PHE A 333 10.72 -2.60 -25.76
C PHE A 333 11.94 -3.05 -24.94
N GLY A 334 12.02 -4.31 -24.57
CA GLY A 334 13.14 -4.84 -23.80
C GLY A 334 13.42 -6.31 -24.04
N ASP A 335 14.10 -6.92 -23.08
CA ASP A 335 14.31 -8.36 -22.96
C ASP A 335 13.81 -8.88 -21.61
N ASN A 336 14.06 -10.17 -21.33
CA ASN A 336 13.80 -10.83 -20.04
C ASN A 336 12.41 -10.47 -19.44
N GLY A 337 11.36 -10.79 -20.21
CA GLY A 337 9.97 -10.52 -19.88
C GLY A 337 9.42 -9.17 -20.36
N LYS A 338 10.22 -8.11 -20.53
CA LYS A 338 9.74 -6.79 -21.00
C LYS A 338 9.52 -6.73 -22.53
N ASP A 339 8.53 -7.44 -23.06
CA ASP A 339 8.33 -7.53 -24.52
C ASP A 339 8.05 -6.16 -25.19
N ALA A 340 6.97 -5.47 -24.79
CA ALA A 340 6.62 -4.16 -25.33
C ALA A 340 5.61 -3.39 -24.46
N ALA A 341 5.74 -2.06 -24.38
CA ALA A 341 4.74 -1.15 -23.81
C ALA A 341 4.40 -0.01 -24.78
N ALA A 342 3.15 0.46 -24.74
CA ALA A 342 2.69 1.56 -25.59
C ALA A 342 1.60 2.41 -24.92
N THR A 343 1.84 3.73 -24.87
CA THR A 343 0.88 4.74 -24.40
C THR A 343 0.66 5.79 -25.48
N PHE A 344 -0.61 6.13 -25.72
CA PHE A 344 -1.03 7.21 -26.60
C PHE A 344 -2.02 8.09 -25.85
N ALA A 345 -1.69 9.37 -25.65
CA ALA A 345 -2.54 10.34 -24.98
C ALA A 345 -2.70 11.61 -25.83
N GLY A 346 -3.84 12.28 -25.73
CA GLY A 346 -4.09 13.54 -26.42
C GLY A 346 -5.13 14.39 -25.69
N ALA A 347 -4.85 15.68 -25.59
CA ALA A 347 -5.67 16.68 -24.91
C ALA A 347 -6.06 17.83 -25.86
N MET A 348 -7.20 18.44 -25.60
CA MET A 348 -7.68 19.65 -26.27
C MET A 348 -8.43 20.55 -25.28
N GLN A 349 -8.27 21.87 -25.42
CA GLN A 349 -9.06 22.84 -24.67
C GLN A 349 -9.52 24.01 -25.55
N SER A 350 -10.63 24.65 -25.16
CA SER A 350 -11.09 25.87 -25.80
C SER A 350 -10.12 27.03 -25.50
N ALA A 351 -9.99 27.97 -26.45
CA ALA A 351 -9.07 29.11 -26.33
C ALA A 351 -9.44 30.14 -25.23
N ASP A 352 -10.49 29.87 -24.46
CA ASP A 352 -10.94 30.60 -23.27
C ASP A 352 -10.86 29.74 -21.98
N GLY A 353 -10.32 28.52 -22.04
CA GLY A 353 -10.17 27.59 -20.92
C GLY A 353 -11.48 27.00 -20.38
N VAL A 354 -12.64 27.38 -20.94
CA VAL A 354 -13.98 27.01 -20.42
C VAL A 354 -14.26 25.51 -20.57
N PHE A 355 -13.76 24.86 -21.61
CA PHE A 355 -13.88 23.41 -21.81
C PHE A 355 -12.51 22.80 -22.10
N GLY A 356 -12.16 21.76 -21.35
CA GLY A 356 -11.01 20.90 -21.63
C GLY A 356 -11.43 19.44 -21.72
N GLY A 357 -10.66 18.63 -22.45
CA GLY A 357 -10.87 17.19 -22.50
C GLY A 357 -9.66 16.46 -23.05
N MET A 358 -9.39 15.29 -22.49
CA MET A 358 -8.35 14.38 -22.96
C MET A 358 -8.86 12.94 -23.08
N ALA A 359 -8.17 12.15 -23.89
CA ALA A 359 -8.29 10.71 -23.90
C ALA A 359 -6.91 10.07 -24.01
N ALA A 360 -6.71 8.95 -23.33
CA ALA A 360 -5.52 8.15 -23.42
C ALA A 360 -5.85 6.65 -23.50
N VAL A 361 -4.95 5.91 -24.15
CA VAL A 361 -4.91 4.45 -24.14
C VAL A 361 -3.48 4.02 -23.80
N SER A 362 -3.35 3.06 -22.91
CA SER A 362 -2.07 2.48 -22.51
C SER A 362 -2.18 0.96 -22.38
N GLY A 363 -1.03 0.30 -22.32
CA GLY A 363 -0.92 -1.12 -22.06
C GLY A 363 0.46 -1.67 -22.43
N TYR A 364 0.76 -2.85 -21.90
CA TYR A 364 2.02 -3.55 -22.17
C TYR A 364 1.82 -5.06 -22.28
N ASN A 365 2.91 -5.77 -22.53
CA ASN A 365 3.00 -7.22 -22.43
C ASN A 365 4.28 -7.56 -21.66
N ASP A 366 4.11 -8.07 -20.44
CA ASP A 366 5.17 -8.69 -19.66
C ASP A 366 5.00 -10.22 -19.76
N GLY A 367 5.98 -10.87 -20.39
CA GLY A 367 6.06 -12.32 -20.54
C GLY A 367 6.98 -12.98 -19.52
N PRO A 368 7.21 -14.30 -19.62
CA PRO A 368 8.10 -15.05 -18.75
C PRO A 368 9.50 -14.42 -18.62
N TYR A 369 10.04 -14.38 -17.41
CA TYR A 369 11.37 -13.82 -17.10
C TYR A 369 12.25 -14.82 -16.34
N GLN A 370 13.56 -14.57 -16.39
CA GLN A 370 14.62 -15.30 -15.69
C GLN A 370 15.20 -14.47 -14.54
N ASP A 371 15.43 -15.11 -13.39
CA ASP A 371 16.09 -14.53 -12.22
C ASP A 371 17.63 -14.60 -12.30
N GLY A 372 18.31 -14.04 -11.30
CA GLY A 372 19.78 -13.96 -11.26
C GLY A 372 20.53 -15.29 -11.13
N ASP A 373 19.88 -16.38 -10.69
CA ASP A 373 20.49 -17.73 -10.63
C ASP A 373 20.17 -18.55 -11.90
N GLY A 374 19.29 -18.04 -12.76
CA GLY A 374 18.91 -18.62 -14.04
C GLY A 374 17.60 -19.42 -14.01
N THR A 375 16.82 -19.34 -12.92
CA THR A 375 15.49 -19.94 -12.86
C THR A 375 14.51 -19.08 -13.66
N GLU A 376 13.65 -19.72 -14.47
CA GLU A 376 12.64 -19.06 -15.29
C GLU A 376 11.27 -19.15 -14.61
N THR A 377 10.47 -18.09 -14.68
CA THR A 377 9.04 -18.12 -14.34
C THR A 377 8.32 -19.26 -15.07
N SER A 378 7.11 -19.60 -14.63
CA SER A 378 6.23 -20.49 -15.40
C SER A 378 6.05 -20.01 -16.85
N GLU A 379 6.03 -20.93 -17.82
CA GLU A 379 5.72 -20.65 -19.24
C GLU A 379 4.32 -20.02 -19.46
N TYR A 380 3.47 -20.02 -18.42
CA TYR A 380 2.15 -19.39 -18.39
C TYR A 380 2.15 -18.01 -17.72
N TYR A 381 3.28 -17.55 -17.14
CA TYR A 381 3.41 -16.19 -16.65
C TYR A 381 3.19 -15.21 -17.81
N LYS A 382 2.40 -14.18 -17.50
CA LYS A 382 1.83 -13.23 -18.43
C LYS A 382 1.30 -12.07 -17.60
N ASP A 383 1.39 -10.87 -18.14
CA ASP A 383 0.79 -9.66 -17.61
C ASP A 383 0.54 -8.72 -18.79
N GLU A 384 -0.73 -8.50 -19.17
CA GLU A 384 -1.11 -7.72 -20.36
C GLU A 384 -2.21 -6.70 -20.04
N PRO A 385 -1.95 -5.69 -19.18
CA PRO A 385 -2.93 -4.66 -18.89
C PRO A 385 -3.19 -3.79 -20.12
N ARG A 386 -4.43 -3.32 -20.21
CA ARG A 386 -4.91 -2.37 -21.21
C ARG A 386 -5.83 -1.39 -20.51
N THR A 387 -5.50 -0.11 -20.62
CA THR A 387 -6.21 0.95 -19.90
C THR A 387 -6.70 1.99 -20.88
N LEU A 388 -7.99 2.34 -20.78
CA LEU A 388 -8.58 3.53 -21.37
C LEU A 388 -8.79 4.55 -20.26
N LEU A 389 -8.43 5.81 -20.52
CA LEU A 389 -8.62 6.94 -19.62
C LEU A 389 -9.22 8.11 -20.39
N ALA A 390 -10.20 8.79 -19.80
CA ALA A 390 -10.72 10.06 -20.29
C ALA A 390 -10.95 11.00 -19.11
N LYS A 391 -10.40 12.23 -19.19
CA LYS A 391 -10.71 13.33 -18.25
C LYS A 391 -11.37 14.47 -19.03
N MET A 392 -12.43 15.06 -18.48
CA MET A 392 -13.13 16.24 -19.02
C MET A 392 -13.19 17.34 -17.96
N ARG A 393 -12.96 18.59 -18.37
CA ARG A 393 -13.00 19.78 -17.52
C ARG A 393 -14.01 20.80 -18.04
N TYR A 394 -14.74 21.44 -17.13
CA TYR A 394 -15.65 22.54 -17.41
C TYR A 394 -15.49 23.68 -16.40
N ARG A 395 -15.02 24.84 -16.87
CA ARG A 395 -14.83 26.09 -16.10
C ARG A 395 -15.88 27.14 -16.53
N PRO A 396 -17.14 27.09 -16.03
CA PRO A 396 -18.18 28.08 -16.35
C PRO A 396 -17.85 29.53 -15.96
N SER A 397 -16.91 29.71 -15.02
CA SER A 397 -16.36 30.99 -14.56
C SER A 397 -14.94 30.77 -14.04
N SER A 398 -14.20 31.84 -13.76
CA SER A 398 -12.94 31.78 -12.98
C SER A 398 -13.13 31.05 -11.64
N ASP A 399 -14.28 31.28 -11.01
CA ASP A 399 -14.56 30.94 -9.62
C ASP A 399 -15.02 29.49 -9.42
N LEU A 400 -15.25 28.73 -10.50
CA LEU A 400 -15.95 27.43 -10.45
C LEU A 400 -15.45 26.49 -11.55
N GLU A 401 -14.97 25.33 -11.14
CA GLU A 401 -14.52 24.24 -12.02
C GLU A 401 -15.26 22.94 -11.70
N PHE A 402 -15.54 22.16 -12.75
CA PHE A 402 -15.97 20.77 -12.66
C PHE A 402 -15.01 19.88 -13.43
N ASN A 403 -14.58 18.77 -12.83
CA ASN A 403 -13.83 17.72 -13.51
C ASN A 403 -14.63 16.41 -13.52
N LEU A 404 -14.38 15.59 -14.55
CA LEU A 404 -14.96 14.26 -14.72
C LEU A 404 -13.89 13.32 -15.29
N THR A 405 -13.41 12.40 -14.46
CA THR A 405 -12.47 11.33 -14.83
C THR A 405 -13.24 10.02 -15.02
N ALA A 406 -12.89 9.25 -16.04
CA ALA A 406 -13.40 7.90 -16.26
C ALA A 406 -12.28 6.96 -16.75
N GLN A 407 -12.20 5.76 -16.18
CA GLN A 407 -11.17 4.76 -16.48
C GLN A 407 -11.79 3.38 -16.73
N ASP A 408 -11.21 2.63 -17.67
CA ASP A 408 -11.53 1.22 -17.95
C ASP A 408 -10.20 0.45 -18.08
N TYR A 409 -9.85 -0.33 -17.06
CA TYR A 409 -8.62 -1.14 -16.96
C TYR A 409 -8.98 -2.62 -17.08
N ASP A 410 -8.31 -3.36 -17.95
CA ASP A 410 -8.52 -4.79 -18.23
C ASP A 410 -7.14 -5.49 -18.27
N ASN A 411 -6.95 -6.56 -17.49
CA ASN A 411 -5.68 -7.30 -17.45
C ASN A 411 -5.92 -8.82 -17.25
N THR A 412 -5.17 -9.65 -17.96
CA THR A 412 -5.06 -11.10 -17.75
C THR A 412 -3.64 -11.43 -17.31
N PHE A 413 -3.46 -11.90 -16.07
CA PHE A 413 -2.16 -12.30 -15.54
C PHE A 413 -2.16 -13.68 -14.86
N TYR A 414 -0.98 -14.26 -14.65
CA TYR A 414 -0.80 -15.59 -14.02
C TYR A 414 0.17 -15.49 -12.84
N PRO A 415 -0.33 -15.24 -11.61
CA PRO A 415 0.49 -15.32 -10.41
C PRO A 415 0.72 -16.79 -10.07
N THR A 416 1.98 -17.25 -10.14
CA THR A 416 2.38 -18.63 -9.80
C THR A 416 2.02 -18.95 -8.35
N SER A 417 2.11 -17.95 -7.47
CA SER A 417 1.66 -17.94 -6.08
C SER A 417 0.18 -18.35 -5.90
N SER A 418 -0.70 -18.07 -6.86
CA SER A 418 -2.12 -18.46 -6.81
C SER A 418 -2.40 -19.91 -7.24
N SER A 419 -1.45 -20.84 -7.04
CA SER A 419 -1.66 -22.29 -7.25
C SER A 419 -2.09 -22.68 -8.67
N GLY A 420 -1.70 -21.89 -9.67
CA GLY A 420 -1.90 -22.19 -11.08
C GLY A 420 -3.23 -21.73 -11.69
N TYR A 421 -3.92 -20.75 -11.11
CA TYR A 421 -5.04 -20.05 -11.76
C TYR A 421 -4.53 -18.82 -12.53
N ILE A 422 -5.02 -18.65 -13.77
CA ILE A 422 -4.99 -17.35 -14.46
C ILE A 422 -6.04 -16.46 -13.81
N TRP A 423 -5.72 -15.19 -13.61
CA TRP A 423 -6.64 -14.15 -13.13
C TRP A 423 -6.95 -13.21 -14.31
N ASP A 424 -8.23 -13.11 -14.67
CA ASP A 424 -8.73 -11.96 -15.44
C ASP A 424 -9.25 -10.95 -14.42
N VAL A 425 -8.73 -9.72 -14.42
CA VAL A 425 -9.14 -8.61 -13.55
C VAL A 425 -9.51 -7.41 -14.41
N LYS A 426 -10.64 -6.78 -14.10
CA LYS A 426 -11.10 -5.59 -14.78
C LYS A 426 -11.60 -4.56 -13.78
N ARG A 427 -11.17 -3.30 -13.88
CA ARG A 427 -11.64 -2.18 -13.05
C ARG A 427 -12.26 -1.10 -13.94
N GLN A 428 -13.49 -0.71 -13.63
CA GLN A 428 -14.11 0.50 -14.17
C GLN A 428 -14.26 1.53 -13.06
N SER A 429 -13.96 2.80 -13.34
CA SER A 429 -14.17 3.88 -12.38
C SER A 429 -14.62 5.19 -13.02
N VAL A 430 -15.32 6.01 -12.24
CA VAL A 430 -15.74 7.37 -12.57
C VAL A 430 -15.58 8.26 -11.34
N VAL A 431 -14.87 9.37 -11.48
CA VAL A 431 -14.76 10.44 -10.48
C VAL A 431 -15.38 11.72 -11.06
N ALA A 432 -16.21 12.41 -10.29
CA ALA A 432 -16.77 13.70 -10.63
C ALA A 432 -16.49 14.70 -9.49
N GLU A 433 -15.92 15.85 -9.85
CA GLU A 433 -15.39 16.82 -8.89
C GLU A 433 -15.92 18.23 -9.16
N MET A 434 -15.92 19.04 -8.11
CA MET A 434 -16.23 20.47 -8.15
C MET A 434 -15.27 21.23 -7.23
N ALA A 435 -14.62 22.26 -7.76
CA ALA A 435 -13.87 23.26 -7.00
C ALA A 435 -14.55 24.63 -7.12
N TYR A 436 -14.68 25.37 -6.02
CA TYR A 436 -15.33 26.68 -5.98
C TYR A 436 -14.62 27.66 -5.01
N ASP A 437 -13.88 28.60 -5.59
CA ASP A 437 -13.24 29.74 -4.90
C ASP A 437 -13.70 31.06 -5.56
N PRO A 438 -14.58 31.86 -4.91
CA PRO A 438 -15.00 33.18 -5.38
C PRO A 438 -14.05 34.33 -4.98
N GLY A 439 -12.87 34.03 -4.46
CA GLY A 439 -11.92 35.01 -3.90
C GLY A 439 -12.37 35.61 -2.57
N ASP A 440 -13.36 35.01 -1.89
CA ASP A 440 -13.65 35.30 -0.48
C ASP A 440 -12.76 34.39 0.37
N PRO A 441 -11.86 34.93 1.22
CA PRO A 441 -10.90 34.11 1.95
C PRO A 441 -11.55 33.07 2.88
N LEU A 442 -12.85 33.14 3.17
CA LEU A 442 -13.54 32.12 3.96
C LEU A 442 -14.07 30.93 3.13
N ILE A 443 -14.08 31.01 1.80
CA ILE A 443 -14.75 30.08 0.89
C ILE A 443 -13.75 29.55 -0.15
N ASP A 444 -13.32 28.31 0.05
CA ASP A 444 -12.52 27.51 -0.87
C ASP A 444 -13.10 26.10 -0.75
N VAL A 445 -14.07 25.76 -1.62
CA VAL A 445 -14.90 24.55 -1.49
C VAL A 445 -14.48 23.52 -2.52
N SER A 446 -14.09 22.33 -2.03
CA SER A 446 -13.87 21.15 -2.87
C SER A 446 -14.89 20.06 -2.54
N ALA A 447 -15.39 19.37 -3.57
CA ALA A 447 -16.27 18.22 -3.44
C ALA A 447 -15.96 17.15 -4.49
N LYS A 448 -15.73 15.91 -4.04
CA LYS A 448 -15.49 14.73 -4.89
C LYS A 448 -16.65 13.75 -4.74
N LEU A 449 -17.08 13.12 -5.84
CA LEU A 449 -17.97 11.95 -5.86
C LEU A 449 -17.35 10.89 -6.75
N TYR A 450 -17.28 9.65 -6.29
CA TYR A 450 -16.69 8.55 -7.06
C TYR A 450 -17.47 7.26 -6.99
N TRP A 451 -17.41 6.49 -8.08
CA TRP A 451 -17.82 5.09 -8.16
C TRP A 451 -16.71 4.29 -8.84
N GLN A 452 -16.48 3.09 -8.34
CA GLN A 452 -15.58 2.09 -8.92
C GLN A 452 -16.21 0.71 -8.77
N GLU A 453 -15.94 -0.17 -9.74
CA GLU A 453 -16.28 -1.59 -9.70
C GLU A 453 -15.11 -2.38 -10.28
N LEU A 454 -14.62 -3.37 -9.54
CA LEU A 454 -13.55 -4.27 -9.97
C LEU A 454 -14.09 -5.70 -10.06
N ASP A 455 -14.22 -6.22 -11.27
CA ASP A 455 -14.49 -7.63 -11.57
C ASP A 455 -13.19 -8.45 -11.44
N PHE A 456 -13.26 -9.65 -10.87
CA PHE A 456 -12.19 -10.65 -11.00
C PHE A 456 -12.76 -12.03 -11.35
N SER A 457 -12.03 -12.83 -12.12
CA SER A 457 -12.40 -14.23 -12.40
C SER A 457 -11.22 -15.16 -12.67
N PHE A 458 -11.45 -16.46 -12.45
CA PHE A 458 -10.54 -17.55 -12.85
C PHE A 458 -11.11 -18.28 -14.07
N PRO A 459 -10.90 -17.76 -15.29
CA PRO A 459 -11.57 -18.22 -16.49
C PRO A 459 -11.25 -19.69 -16.81
N THR A 460 -12.20 -20.44 -17.38
CA THR A 460 -11.94 -21.81 -17.88
C THR A 460 -11.23 -21.79 -19.25
N GLY A 461 -10.56 -22.86 -19.66
CA GLY A 461 -9.93 -22.95 -20.99
C GLY A 461 -8.63 -23.76 -21.09
N GLU A 462 -7.92 -23.55 -22.21
CA GLU A 462 -6.60 -24.11 -22.52
C GLU A 462 -5.48 -23.28 -21.85
N GLY A 463 -4.37 -23.92 -21.46
CA GLY A 463 -3.28 -23.30 -20.67
C GLY A 463 -3.56 -23.14 -19.17
N LYS A 464 -4.63 -23.76 -18.64
CA LYS A 464 -5.11 -23.52 -17.27
C LYS A 464 -5.08 -24.80 -16.43
N THR A 465 -4.58 -24.72 -15.21
CA THR A 465 -4.40 -25.92 -14.36
C THR A 465 -5.73 -26.47 -13.84
N SER A 466 -5.78 -27.76 -13.56
CA SER A 466 -7.00 -28.43 -13.08
C SER A 466 -7.23 -28.17 -11.58
N GLY A 467 -8.02 -27.15 -11.25
CA GLY A 467 -8.32 -26.75 -9.87
C GLY A 467 -9.81 -26.61 -9.56
N SER A 468 -10.16 -26.62 -8.27
CA SER A 468 -11.55 -26.54 -7.77
C SER A 468 -12.17 -25.13 -7.83
N TYR A 469 -11.36 -24.10 -8.12
CA TYR A 469 -11.81 -22.72 -8.27
C TYR A 469 -11.86 -22.26 -9.74
N LEU A 470 -11.70 -23.16 -10.72
CA LEU A 470 -11.93 -22.84 -12.13
C LEU A 470 -13.40 -22.43 -12.36
N GLY A 471 -13.61 -21.25 -12.93
CA GLY A 471 -14.94 -20.65 -13.08
C GLY A 471 -15.41 -19.86 -11.85
N ARG A 472 -14.51 -19.53 -10.91
CA ARG A 472 -14.76 -18.54 -9.87
C ARG A 472 -14.84 -17.13 -10.46
N ASP A 473 -15.75 -16.31 -9.95
CA ASP A 473 -15.76 -14.87 -10.17
C ASP A 473 -16.33 -14.11 -8.95
N GLY A 474 -16.21 -12.78 -8.95
CA GLY A 474 -16.69 -11.88 -7.91
C GLY A 474 -16.36 -10.41 -8.22
N THR A 475 -16.89 -9.50 -7.41
CA THR A 475 -16.73 -8.05 -7.59
C THR A 475 -16.35 -7.32 -6.30
N ASP A 476 -15.61 -6.22 -6.45
CA ASP A 476 -15.35 -5.22 -5.40
C ASP A 476 -15.86 -3.85 -5.88
N ALA A 477 -17.04 -3.46 -5.39
CA ALA A 477 -17.71 -2.21 -5.77
C ALA A 477 -17.56 -1.17 -4.66
N THR A 478 -17.13 0.03 -5.02
CA THR A 478 -16.85 1.12 -4.07
C THR A 478 -17.53 2.41 -4.53
N LEU A 479 -18.37 2.98 -3.66
CA LEU A 479 -19.12 4.23 -3.89
C LEU A 479 -18.82 5.21 -2.76
N GLY A 480 -18.39 6.42 -3.08
CA GLY A 480 -18.04 7.40 -2.06
C GLY A 480 -17.92 8.83 -2.55
N GLY A 481 -17.38 9.66 -1.68
CA GLY A 481 -17.16 11.07 -1.93
C GLY A 481 -16.98 11.88 -0.65
N ASP A 482 -16.68 13.16 -0.83
CA ASP A 482 -16.42 14.11 0.24
C ASP A 482 -16.87 15.53 -0.14
N LEU A 483 -16.93 16.37 0.89
CA LEU A 483 -17.18 17.80 0.77
C LEU A 483 -16.36 18.49 1.85
N SER A 484 -15.50 19.41 1.45
CA SER A 484 -14.64 20.20 2.31
C SER A 484 -14.72 21.70 1.99
N ASN A 485 -14.30 22.52 2.95
CA ASN A 485 -14.06 23.93 2.76
C ASN A 485 -12.80 24.37 3.54
N THR A 486 -11.93 25.13 2.90
CA THR A 486 -10.82 25.84 3.55
C THR A 486 -11.21 27.30 3.81
N SER A 487 -10.91 27.80 5.01
CA SER A 487 -11.14 29.20 5.40
C SER A 487 -9.86 29.82 5.94
N ARG A 488 -9.41 30.89 5.28
CA ARG A 488 -8.27 31.74 5.64
C ARG A 488 -8.75 32.89 6.52
N ILE A 489 -8.29 32.91 7.78
CA ILE A 489 -8.70 33.89 8.79
C ILE A 489 -7.50 34.74 9.19
N ALA A 490 -7.45 35.97 8.71
CA ALA A 490 -6.44 36.95 9.10
C ALA A 490 -6.53 37.29 10.60
N LEU A 491 -5.49 36.93 11.36
CA LEU A 491 -5.32 37.28 12.77
C LEU A 491 -4.28 38.40 12.93
N ALA A 492 -4.19 38.98 14.13
CA ALA A 492 -3.34 40.15 14.39
C ALA A 492 -1.82 39.91 14.20
N ASN A 493 -1.38 38.64 14.17
CA ASN A 493 0.03 38.24 14.12
C ASN A 493 0.32 37.09 13.11
N GLY A 494 -0.59 36.83 12.15
CA GLY A 494 -0.48 35.71 11.20
C GLY A 494 -1.83 35.36 10.56
N GLU A 495 -1.85 34.39 9.65
CA GLU A 495 -3.07 33.82 9.08
C GLU A 495 -3.36 32.44 9.71
N LEU A 496 -4.62 32.21 10.06
CA LEU A 496 -5.13 30.93 10.53
C LEU A 496 -5.89 30.26 9.38
N LEU A 497 -5.38 29.12 8.91
CA LEU A 497 -6.06 28.27 7.95
C LEU A 497 -6.92 27.26 8.71
N LEU A 498 -8.19 27.15 8.36
CA LEU A 498 -9.12 26.13 8.87
C LEU A 498 -9.63 25.30 7.70
N ASN A 499 -9.25 24.03 7.60
CA ASN A 499 -9.85 23.10 6.65
C ASN A 499 -10.82 22.17 7.40
N TYR A 500 -12.04 22.02 6.88
CA TYR A 500 -13.06 21.19 7.51
C TYR A 500 -13.99 20.56 6.49
N GLY A 501 -14.54 19.39 6.81
CA GLY A 501 -15.37 18.66 5.87
C GLY A 501 -15.94 17.35 6.39
N VAL A 502 -16.56 16.62 5.48
CA VAL A 502 -17.14 15.29 5.67
C VAL A 502 -16.75 14.37 4.52
N ALA A 503 -16.57 13.09 4.80
CA ALA A 503 -16.28 12.06 3.81
C ALA A 503 -17.11 10.80 4.07
N TYR A 504 -17.44 10.08 3.00
CA TYR A 504 -18.14 8.80 3.03
C TYR A 504 -17.56 7.86 1.97
N THR A 505 -17.46 6.57 2.29
CA THR A 505 -17.17 5.53 1.31
C THR A 505 -17.83 4.23 1.74
N GLU A 506 -18.57 3.57 0.85
CA GLU A 506 -19.11 2.23 1.02
C GLU A 506 -18.45 1.31 0.01
N ASN A 507 -17.79 0.28 0.52
CA ASN A 507 -17.27 -0.85 -0.22
C ASN A 507 -18.23 -2.04 -0.06
N ASP A 508 -18.45 -2.77 -1.15
CA ASP A 508 -19.39 -3.89 -1.31
C ASP A 508 -18.67 -5.01 -2.07
N PHE A 509 -18.33 -6.08 -1.36
CA PHE A 509 -17.59 -7.21 -1.88
C PHE A 509 -18.52 -8.42 -2.00
N ASP A 510 -18.80 -8.85 -3.23
CA ASP A 510 -19.75 -9.91 -3.56
C ASP A 510 -19.02 -11.01 -4.33
N ILE A 511 -19.11 -12.25 -3.87
CA ILE A 511 -18.31 -13.36 -4.38
C ILE A 511 -19.26 -14.44 -4.90
N ASN A 512 -19.28 -14.61 -6.22
CA ASN A 512 -20.26 -15.42 -6.91
C ASN A 512 -19.95 -16.94 -6.79
N GLU A 513 -20.04 -17.69 -7.90
CA GLU A 513 -19.81 -19.13 -7.85
C GLU A 513 -18.36 -19.43 -7.47
N TYR A 514 -18.13 -20.51 -6.70
CA TYR A 514 -16.80 -20.94 -6.23
C TYR A 514 -16.04 -19.94 -5.33
N GLY A 515 -16.73 -19.04 -4.61
CA GLY A 515 -16.12 -18.00 -3.76
C GLY A 515 -15.13 -18.46 -2.67
N GLY A 516 -15.16 -19.73 -2.28
CA GLY A 516 -14.10 -20.37 -1.50
C GLY A 516 -14.09 -19.98 -0.03
N SER A 517 -13.11 -19.15 0.36
CA SER A 517 -12.94 -18.68 1.75
C SER A 517 -12.84 -17.16 1.86
N ASN A 518 -12.94 -16.41 0.76
CA ASN A 518 -13.36 -15.01 0.85
C ASN A 518 -14.80 -14.96 1.42
N SER A 519 -15.23 -13.80 1.91
CA SER A 519 -16.54 -13.65 2.56
C SER A 519 -17.28 -12.42 2.05
N ASP A 520 -18.57 -12.56 1.74
CA ASP A 520 -19.40 -11.48 1.18
C ASP A 520 -19.70 -10.42 2.26
N GLY A 521 -19.72 -9.15 1.86
CA GLY A 521 -20.17 -8.09 2.77
C GLY A 521 -19.80 -6.67 2.39
N LYS A 522 -20.22 -5.75 3.26
CA LYS A 522 -20.15 -4.29 3.09
C LYS A 522 -19.39 -3.62 4.21
N LEU A 523 -18.43 -2.77 3.87
CA LEU A 523 -17.78 -1.83 4.78
C LEU A 523 -18.11 -0.39 4.37
N ALA A 524 -19.01 0.24 5.12
CA ALA A 524 -19.25 1.69 5.04
C ALA A 524 -18.40 2.42 6.08
N LYS A 525 -17.54 3.34 5.64
CA LYS A 525 -16.83 4.32 6.48
C LYS A 525 -17.41 5.71 6.27
N SER A 526 -17.51 6.48 7.34
CA SER A 526 -17.97 7.87 7.33
C SER A 526 -17.18 8.67 8.35
N GLY A 527 -16.76 9.88 8.02
CA GLY A 527 -16.07 10.73 8.98
C GLY A 527 -16.27 12.23 8.76
N ALA A 528 -16.05 12.99 9.83
CA ALA A 528 -16.07 14.46 9.83
C ALA A 528 -14.76 14.98 10.44
N PHE A 529 -14.18 16.01 9.84
CA PHE A 529 -12.86 16.52 10.20
C PHE A 529 -12.82 18.05 10.30
N LEU A 530 -11.92 18.53 11.17
CA LEU A 530 -11.48 19.91 11.27
C LEU A 530 -9.97 19.90 11.56
N SER A 531 -9.18 20.53 10.69
CA SER A 531 -7.78 20.88 10.95
C SER A 531 -7.61 22.40 10.99
N ALA A 532 -6.62 22.84 11.74
CA ALA A 532 -6.27 24.23 11.94
C ALA A 532 -4.74 24.37 11.86
N ALA A 533 -4.25 25.23 10.96
CA ALA A 533 -2.83 25.55 10.84
C ALA A 533 -2.61 27.05 11.07
N TYR A 534 -1.62 27.41 11.86
CA TYR A 534 -1.33 28.79 12.23
C TYR A 534 0.17 29.08 12.28
N ALA A 535 0.63 29.96 11.40
CA ALA A 535 2.00 30.47 11.39
C ALA A 535 2.12 31.73 12.27
N ILE A 536 3.09 31.77 13.18
CA ILE A 536 3.37 32.91 14.07
C ILE A 536 4.87 33.07 14.34
N GLY A 537 5.49 34.02 13.62
CA GLY A 537 6.92 34.30 13.71
C GLY A 537 7.72 33.16 13.10
N ASN A 538 8.49 32.44 13.92
CA ASN A 538 9.28 31.27 13.51
C ASN A 538 8.56 29.93 13.77
N TRP A 539 7.31 29.95 14.25
CA TRP A 539 6.51 28.75 14.53
C TRP A 539 5.43 28.53 13.48
N GLU A 540 5.25 27.28 13.07
CA GLU A 540 4.04 26.77 12.43
C GLU A 540 3.40 25.77 13.39
N LEU A 541 2.10 25.91 13.64
CA LEU A 541 1.35 25.10 14.60
C LEU A 541 0.14 24.47 13.91
N GLY A 542 0.11 23.14 13.85
CA GLY A 542 -1.01 22.35 13.37
C GLY A 542 -1.78 21.71 14.53
N ALA A 543 -3.11 21.70 14.45
CA ALA A 543 -3.97 20.95 15.35
C ALA A 543 -5.20 20.46 14.60
N GLY A 544 -5.58 19.20 14.79
CA GLY A 544 -6.71 18.59 14.11
C GLY A 544 -7.54 17.70 15.03
N LEU A 545 -8.81 17.55 14.66
CA LEU A 545 -9.73 16.60 15.27
C LEU A 545 -10.62 16.01 14.19
N ARG A 546 -10.61 14.69 14.10
CA ARG A 546 -11.48 13.90 13.24
C ARG A 546 -12.35 12.98 14.09
N TYR A 547 -13.58 12.71 13.64
CA TYR A 547 -14.40 11.61 14.14
C TYR A 547 -14.69 10.68 12.98
N ASP A 548 -14.30 9.41 13.13
CA ASP A 548 -14.59 8.36 12.17
C ASP A 548 -15.64 7.40 12.75
N HIS A 549 -16.47 6.84 11.88
CA HIS A 549 -17.45 5.82 12.21
C HIS A 549 -17.57 4.83 11.06
N TYR A 550 -17.60 3.54 11.37
CA TYR A 550 -17.80 2.48 10.39
C TYR A 550 -19.04 1.64 10.69
N LYS A 551 -19.67 1.10 9.64
CA LYS A 551 -20.61 -0.02 9.71
C LYS A 551 -20.11 -1.12 8.78
N LEU A 552 -19.85 -2.28 9.37
CA LEU A 552 -19.48 -3.51 8.69
C LEU A 552 -20.69 -4.46 8.69
N THR A 553 -20.99 -5.13 7.58
CA THR A 553 -22.16 -6.03 7.42
C THR A 553 -21.77 -7.23 6.56
N GLY A 554 -22.24 -8.43 6.89
CA GLY A 554 -21.92 -9.66 6.16
C GLY A 554 -22.75 -10.83 6.67
N LEU A 555 -22.39 -12.06 6.26
CA LEU A 555 -23.15 -13.27 6.58
C LEU A 555 -22.41 -14.19 7.56
N ILE A 556 -23.14 -14.71 8.55
CA ILE A 556 -22.68 -15.81 9.43
C ILE A 556 -23.80 -16.85 9.50
N ASP A 557 -23.51 -18.11 9.19
CA ASP A 557 -24.48 -19.22 9.12
C ASP A 557 -25.75 -18.94 8.25
N SER A 558 -25.63 -18.03 7.26
CA SER A 558 -26.71 -17.47 6.41
C SER A 558 -27.61 -16.41 7.05
N ASP A 559 -27.36 -15.99 8.29
CA ASP A 559 -27.99 -14.82 8.91
C ASP A 559 -27.13 -13.55 8.67
N GLU A 560 -27.78 -12.41 8.42
CA GLU A 560 -27.10 -11.10 8.28
C GLU A 560 -26.64 -10.61 9.66
N VAL A 561 -25.34 -10.34 9.78
CA VAL A 561 -24.71 -9.78 10.98
C VAL A 561 -24.08 -8.44 10.63
N SER A 562 -24.22 -7.45 11.51
CA SER A 562 -23.54 -6.16 11.36
C SER A 562 -22.98 -5.63 12.66
N ARG A 563 -21.81 -4.99 12.54
CA ARG A 563 -21.07 -4.30 13.61
C ARG A 563 -20.90 -2.85 13.22
N SER A 564 -20.94 -1.95 14.20
CA SER A 564 -20.53 -0.56 14.01
C SER A 564 -19.85 -0.02 15.26
N ALA A 565 -18.95 0.94 15.06
CA ALA A 565 -18.30 1.72 16.10
C ALA A 565 -17.78 3.03 15.48
N GLY A 566 -17.29 3.94 16.32
CA GLY A 566 -16.63 5.16 15.89
C GLY A 566 -15.73 5.72 16.98
N GLU A 567 -14.74 6.50 16.56
CA GLU A 567 -13.61 6.92 17.40
C GLU A 567 -13.20 8.37 17.10
N TRP A 568 -12.59 9.04 18.07
CA TRP A 568 -12.03 10.37 17.91
C TRP A 568 -10.53 10.31 17.65
N ASN A 569 -10.11 10.90 16.53
CA ASN A 569 -8.74 10.91 16.02
C ASN A 569 -8.16 12.35 16.11
N PRO A 570 -7.68 12.81 17.27
CA PRO A 570 -6.97 14.07 17.42
C PRO A 570 -5.54 14.01 16.86
N ASN A 571 -5.02 15.16 16.44
CA ASN A 571 -3.61 15.36 16.10
C ASN A 571 -3.12 16.77 16.50
N LEU A 572 -1.81 16.88 16.71
CA LEU A 572 -1.11 18.11 17.05
C LEU A 572 0.30 18.05 16.44
N SER A 573 0.71 19.11 15.76
CA SER A 573 2.05 19.27 15.19
C SER A 573 2.60 20.67 15.46
N ALA A 574 3.92 20.78 15.63
CA ALA A 574 4.60 22.05 15.82
C ALA A 574 5.97 22.03 15.13
N ARG A 575 6.17 22.93 14.16
CA ARG A 575 7.42 23.14 13.44
C ARG A 575 8.02 24.49 13.82
N TYR A 576 9.34 24.57 13.93
CA TYR A 576 10.09 25.77 14.29
C TYR A 576 11.27 25.98 13.36
N HIS A 577 11.29 27.11 12.66
CA HIS A 577 12.40 27.49 11.78
C HIS A 577 13.53 28.09 12.63
N LEU A 578 14.62 27.34 12.76
CA LEU A 578 15.87 27.79 13.38
C LEU A 578 16.56 28.86 12.51
N SER A 579 16.37 28.76 11.20
CA SER A 579 16.74 29.71 10.16
C SER A 579 16.01 29.32 8.87
N ASP A 580 16.04 30.19 7.86
CA ASP A 580 15.50 30.00 6.50
C ASP A 580 15.89 28.64 5.87
N ALA A 581 17.05 28.07 6.26
CA ALA A 581 17.55 26.79 5.77
C ALA A 581 17.43 25.60 6.75
N TRP A 582 16.91 25.79 7.97
CA TRP A 582 16.85 24.74 9.01
C TRP A 582 15.54 24.80 9.80
N SER A 583 14.79 23.70 9.79
CA SER A 583 13.57 23.53 10.58
C SER A 583 13.66 22.31 11.48
N VAL A 584 13.01 22.36 12.64
CA VAL A 584 12.74 21.19 13.49
C VAL A 584 11.26 21.08 13.72
N TYR A 585 10.71 19.87 13.76
CA TYR A 585 9.30 19.64 14.08
C TYR A 585 9.12 18.49 15.07
N GLY A 586 7.96 18.46 15.71
CA GLY A 586 7.46 17.28 16.38
C GLY A 586 5.94 17.23 16.34
N SER A 587 5.39 16.03 16.38
CA SER A 587 3.95 15.80 16.30
C SER A 587 3.50 14.58 17.09
N TYR A 588 2.19 14.56 17.36
CA TYR A 588 1.46 13.48 17.97
C TYR A 588 0.12 13.33 17.26
N ALA A 589 -0.29 12.10 16.97
CA ALA A 589 -1.60 11.81 16.42
C ALA A 589 -2.15 10.48 16.95
N GLN A 590 -3.47 10.42 17.10
CA GLN A 590 -4.22 9.19 17.23
C GLN A 590 -4.92 8.89 15.90
N THR A 591 -4.79 7.66 15.42
CA THR A 591 -5.46 7.15 14.22
C THR A 591 -6.18 5.83 14.53
N MET A 592 -7.10 5.42 13.67
CA MET A 592 -7.77 4.11 13.78
C MET A 592 -8.08 3.54 12.40
N ARG A 593 -8.16 2.21 12.29
CA ARG A 593 -8.66 1.53 11.08
C ARG A 593 -9.68 0.45 11.43
N ALA A 594 -10.73 0.35 10.63
CA ALA A 594 -11.83 -0.58 10.88
C ALA A 594 -11.41 -2.03 10.56
N PRO A 595 -12.02 -3.04 11.22
CA PRO A 595 -11.99 -4.41 10.71
C PRO A 595 -12.59 -4.46 9.29
N THR A 596 -12.03 -5.28 8.43
CA THR A 596 -12.52 -5.53 7.08
C THR A 596 -13.60 -6.62 7.04
N VAL A 597 -14.32 -6.71 5.91
CA VAL A 597 -15.26 -7.80 5.62
C VAL A 597 -14.55 -9.15 5.76
N THR A 598 -13.35 -9.24 5.18
CA THR A 598 -12.45 -10.39 5.28
C THR A 598 -12.20 -10.78 6.74
N GLU A 599 -11.66 -9.89 7.57
CA GLU A 599 -11.28 -10.26 8.94
C GLU A 599 -12.47 -10.69 9.81
N MET A 600 -13.61 -10.01 9.69
CA MET A 600 -14.79 -10.30 10.50
C MET A 600 -15.49 -11.60 10.09
N PHE A 601 -15.64 -11.83 8.79
CA PHE A 601 -16.50 -12.90 8.25
C PHE A 601 -15.74 -14.11 7.69
N TYR A 602 -14.40 -14.14 7.78
CA TYR A 602 -13.59 -15.30 7.37
C TYR A 602 -14.07 -16.59 8.06
N GLY A 603 -14.55 -17.55 7.25
CA GLY A 603 -15.12 -18.80 7.74
C GLY A 603 -14.97 -19.91 6.71
N GLY A 604 -14.80 -21.15 7.17
CA GLY A 604 -14.73 -22.30 6.26
C GLY A 604 -13.47 -22.35 5.40
N GLY A 605 -12.32 -21.96 5.95
CA GLY A 605 -11.01 -22.04 5.29
C GLY A 605 -10.75 -23.40 4.61
N SER A 606 -10.33 -23.37 3.34
CA SER A 606 -10.06 -24.56 2.51
C SER A 606 -8.94 -25.47 3.04
N HIS A 607 -8.22 -25.03 4.08
CA HIS A 607 -7.15 -25.75 4.77
C HIS A 607 -7.44 -25.98 6.28
N ALA A 608 -8.69 -25.78 6.71
CA ALA A 608 -9.15 -26.18 8.04
C ALA A 608 -8.92 -27.69 8.26
N THR A 609 -7.99 -28.05 9.14
CA THR A 609 -7.75 -29.46 9.48
C THR A 609 -8.93 -30.01 10.28
N ALA A 610 -9.15 -31.33 10.25
CA ALA A 610 -10.28 -31.97 10.94
C ALA A 610 -10.24 -31.91 12.49
N ALA A 611 -9.33 -31.13 13.07
CA ALA A 611 -9.25 -30.82 14.50
C ALA A 611 -9.69 -29.38 14.83
N ASN A 612 -9.43 -28.41 13.94
CA ASN A 612 -9.62 -26.97 14.21
C ASN A 612 -10.54 -26.36 13.14
N SER A 613 -11.67 -25.78 13.57
CA SER A 613 -12.54 -24.99 12.69
C SER A 613 -12.00 -23.57 12.54
N VAL A 614 -12.02 -23.07 11.31
CA VAL A 614 -11.87 -21.64 10.99
C VAL A 614 -13.22 -20.96 11.24
N LEU A 615 -13.25 -20.01 12.16
CA LEU A 615 -14.48 -19.34 12.61
C LEU A 615 -14.43 -17.83 12.35
N THR A 616 -15.60 -17.24 12.13
CA THR A 616 -15.80 -15.79 12.05
C THR A 616 -15.59 -15.11 13.40
N ASN A 617 -15.35 -13.80 13.42
CA ASN A 617 -15.28 -13.00 14.64
C ASN A 617 -16.07 -11.68 14.54
N PRO A 618 -17.40 -11.68 14.82
CA PRO A 618 -18.22 -10.48 14.80
C PRO A 618 -17.91 -9.48 15.92
N ASP A 619 -17.13 -9.88 16.93
CA ASP A 619 -16.83 -9.05 18.09
C ASP A 619 -15.61 -8.12 17.88
N LEU A 620 -14.83 -8.29 16.79
CA LEU A 620 -13.64 -7.49 16.48
C LEU A 620 -13.84 -5.98 16.69
N GLU A 621 -12.90 -5.39 17.42
CA GLU A 621 -12.77 -3.94 17.64
C GLU A 621 -11.79 -3.35 16.60
N ALA A 622 -11.76 -2.03 16.44
CA ALA A 622 -10.87 -1.35 15.49
C ALA A 622 -9.44 -1.20 16.05
N GLU A 623 -8.41 -1.42 15.23
CA GLU A 623 -7.02 -1.09 15.61
C GLU A 623 -6.88 0.42 15.79
N LYS A 624 -6.04 0.83 16.74
CA LYS A 624 -5.77 2.24 17.06
C LYS A 624 -4.28 2.45 17.22
N ALA A 625 -3.74 3.53 16.69
CA ALA A 625 -2.32 3.85 16.81
C ALA A 625 -2.11 5.22 17.46
N GLU A 626 -1.24 5.28 18.46
CA GLU A 626 -0.67 6.52 18.98
C GLU A 626 0.70 6.74 18.33
N THR A 627 0.80 7.70 17.41
CA THR A 627 2.06 8.00 16.69
C THR A 627 2.69 9.28 17.21
N PHE A 628 3.97 9.21 17.59
CA PHE A 628 4.84 10.34 17.91
C PHE A 628 5.96 10.45 16.89
N GLU A 629 6.21 11.66 16.38
CA GLU A 629 7.31 11.94 15.46
C GLU A 629 8.12 13.16 15.92
N ILE A 630 9.43 13.13 15.67
CA ILE A 630 10.34 14.28 15.81
C ILE A 630 11.27 14.29 14.61
N GLY A 631 11.28 15.38 13.85
CA GLY A 631 12.13 15.53 12.67
C GLY A 631 12.95 16.82 12.63
N VAL A 632 14.01 16.78 11.82
CA VAL A 632 14.82 17.95 11.46
C VAL A 632 15.01 17.97 9.95
N SER A 633 14.69 19.09 9.32
CA SER A 633 14.87 19.29 7.87
C SER A 633 15.82 20.45 7.57
N PHE A 634 16.57 20.28 6.47
CA PHE A 634 17.47 21.26 5.88
C PHE A 634 17.13 21.42 4.40
N ALA A 635 17.08 22.66 3.92
CA ALA A 635 16.88 22.96 2.50
C ALA A 635 17.63 24.23 2.12
N ARG A 636 18.49 24.18 1.09
CA ARG A 636 19.22 25.34 0.56
C ARG A 636 19.89 25.04 -0.79
N GLU A 637 19.73 25.94 -1.78
CA GLU A 637 20.55 26.00 -3.00
C GLU A 637 20.73 24.62 -3.70
N GLY A 638 19.61 23.94 -3.95
CA GLY A 638 19.57 22.63 -4.63
C GLY A 638 19.96 21.43 -3.75
N LEU A 639 20.33 21.64 -2.48
CA LEU A 639 20.59 20.59 -1.49
C LEU A 639 19.46 20.56 -0.44
N TRP A 640 18.90 19.39 -0.19
CA TRP A 640 17.93 19.14 0.89
C TRP A 640 18.28 17.87 1.66
N ALA A 641 17.85 17.80 2.92
CA ALA A 641 17.98 16.62 3.79
C ALA A 641 16.91 16.65 4.89
N GLU A 642 16.40 15.48 5.27
CA GLU A 642 15.53 15.32 6.44
C GLU A 642 15.97 14.09 7.26
N ALA A 643 15.76 14.16 8.57
CA ALA A 643 15.93 13.04 9.48
C ALA A 643 14.75 13.00 10.45
N VAL A 644 14.04 11.87 10.51
CA VAL A 644 12.83 11.69 11.31
C VAL A 644 13.00 10.51 12.25
N LEU A 645 12.70 10.71 13.53
CA LEU A 645 12.49 9.64 14.50
C LEU A 645 10.98 9.46 14.69
N PHE A 646 10.50 8.23 14.54
CA PHE A 646 9.10 7.88 14.75
C PHE A 646 8.94 6.73 15.75
N GLN A 647 7.81 6.73 16.45
CA GLN A 647 7.28 5.61 17.20
C GLN A 647 5.75 5.61 17.04
N SER A 648 5.17 4.48 16.66
CA SER A 648 3.74 4.25 16.55
C SER A 648 3.39 3.05 17.41
N ASP A 649 2.62 3.29 18.47
CA ASP A 649 2.20 2.29 19.44
C ASP A 649 0.74 1.89 19.11
N ILE A 650 0.53 0.64 18.68
CA ILE A 650 -0.72 0.14 18.09
C ILE A 650 -1.42 -0.82 19.05
N ASP A 651 -2.56 -0.41 19.59
CA ASP A 651 -3.45 -1.25 20.39
C ASP A 651 -4.50 -1.95 19.51
N ASP A 652 -5.05 -3.06 20.03
CA ASP A 652 -6.09 -3.88 19.39
C ASP A 652 -5.69 -4.48 18.02
N TYR A 653 -4.40 -4.62 17.72
CA TYR A 653 -3.88 -5.12 16.44
C TYR A 653 -4.55 -6.43 15.99
N ILE A 654 -5.18 -6.44 14.81
CA ILE A 654 -5.92 -7.59 14.30
C ILE A 654 -4.98 -8.52 13.55
N GLY A 655 -4.91 -9.77 14.00
CA GLY A 655 -4.19 -10.84 13.32
C GLY A 655 -4.88 -12.19 13.44
N TYR A 656 -4.51 -13.12 12.58
CA TYR A 656 -5.10 -14.45 12.55
C TYR A 656 -4.43 -15.35 13.59
N GLN A 657 -5.17 -15.75 14.63
CA GLN A 657 -4.61 -16.48 15.77
C GLN A 657 -5.52 -17.61 16.27
N GLN A 658 -4.96 -18.49 17.10
CA GLN A 658 -5.75 -19.42 17.91
C GLN A 658 -6.31 -18.73 19.16
N ASP A 659 -7.63 -18.82 19.36
CA ASP A 659 -8.33 -18.26 20.53
C ASP A 659 -8.21 -19.14 21.79
N THR A 660 -8.74 -18.63 22.91
CA THR A 660 -8.70 -19.31 24.22
C THR A 660 -9.47 -20.64 24.27
N ASP A 661 -10.39 -20.87 23.34
CA ASP A 661 -11.15 -22.12 23.15
C ASP A 661 -10.52 -23.02 22.05
N SER A 662 -9.31 -22.69 21.58
CA SER A 662 -8.52 -23.38 20.55
C SER A 662 -9.05 -23.30 19.11
N ASN A 663 -10.01 -22.43 18.80
CA ASN A 663 -10.46 -22.19 17.42
C ASN A 663 -9.52 -21.20 16.72
N VAL A 664 -9.46 -21.21 15.39
CA VAL A 664 -8.62 -20.26 14.62
C VAL A 664 -9.51 -19.21 13.98
N ARG A 665 -9.19 -17.93 14.20
CA ARG A 665 -9.93 -16.78 13.68
C ARG A 665 -9.08 -15.52 13.69
N TYR A 666 -9.53 -14.45 13.04
CA TYR A 666 -8.99 -13.12 13.31
C TYR A 666 -9.40 -12.65 14.71
N VAL A 667 -8.45 -12.12 15.47
CA VAL A 667 -8.66 -11.54 16.81
C VAL A 667 -7.87 -10.24 16.93
N ASN A 668 -8.36 -9.32 17.76
CA ASN A 668 -7.51 -8.28 18.34
C ASN A 668 -6.51 -8.98 19.28
N ILE A 669 -5.21 -8.72 19.11
CA ILE A 669 -4.13 -9.44 19.80
C ILE A 669 -3.83 -8.76 21.14
N ASP A 670 -3.65 -9.56 22.21
CA ASP A 670 -3.34 -9.08 23.56
C ASP A 670 -1.99 -8.34 23.60
N GLY A 671 -2.06 -7.00 23.70
CA GLY A 671 -0.89 -6.13 23.90
C GLY A 671 -0.87 -4.94 22.95
N THR A 672 0.27 -4.25 22.93
CA THR A 672 0.55 -3.11 22.05
C THR A 672 1.66 -3.53 21.07
N THR A 673 1.44 -3.34 19.77
CA THR A 673 2.44 -3.55 18.71
C THR A 673 3.17 -2.25 18.44
N HIS A 674 4.50 -2.24 18.51
CA HIS A 674 5.34 -1.05 18.39
C HIS A 674 6.01 -1.03 17.02
N MET A 675 5.78 0.03 16.25
CA MET A 675 6.50 0.33 15.01
C MET A 675 7.37 1.57 15.25
N ARG A 676 8.71 1.41 15.35
CA ARG A 676 9.62 2.54 15.61
C ARG A 676 10.82 2.56 14.69
N GLY A 677 11.42 3.73 14.50
CA GLY A 677 12.60 3.84 13.63
C GLY A 677 13.20 5.22 13.45
N LEU A 678 14.23 5.25 12.61
CA LEU A 678 14.91 6.41 12.06
C LEU A 678 14.78 6.37 10.54
N GLU A 679 14.17 7.41 9.97
CA GLU A 679 14.23 7.70 8.53
C GLU A 679 15.31 8.76 8.29
N LEU A 680 16.14 8.57 7.27
CA LEU A 680 17.03 9.58 6.71
C LEU A 680 16.72 9.74 5.23
N SER A 681 16.60 10.99 4.79
CA SER A 681 16.47 11.31 3.38
C SER A 681 17.30 12.54 3.01
N GLY A 682 17.60 12.68 1.73
CA GLY A 682 18.25 13.88 1.21
C GLY A 682 18.52 13.77 -0.27
N GLY A 683 18.71 14.92 -0.90
CA GLY A 683 19.03 15.01 -2.31
C GLY A 683 19.81 16.27 -2.62
N PHE A 684 20.59 16.21 -3.70
CA PHE A 684 21.29 17.36 -4.24
C PHE A 684 21.10 17.42 -5.75
N GLU A 685 21.01 18.63 -6.29
CA GLU A 685 20.98 18.88 -7.72
C GLU A 685 21.76 20.16 -8.07
N ASN A 686 22.41 20.14 -9.23
CA ASN A 686 23.09 21.29 -9.84
C ASN A 686 23.15 21.11 -11.37
N ASP A 687 23.85 22.02 -12.06
CA ASP A 687 24.08 22.04 -13.51
C ASP A 687 24.64 20.72 -14.09
N ARG A 688 25.21 19.84 -13.27
CA ARG A 688 26.06 18.74 -13.75
C ARG A 688 25.89 17.40 -13.04
N PHE A 689 25.48 17.42 -11.78
CA PHE A 689 25.29 16.21 -10.98
C PHE A 689 24.00 16.32 -10.18
N PHE A 690 23.35 15.18 -10.00
CA PHE A 690 22.19 15.04 -9.14
C PHE A 690 22.30 13.72 -8.38
N GLY A 691 21.53 13.59 -7.30
CA GLY A 691 21.41 12.33 -6.58
C GLY A 691 20.56 12.45 -5.34
N SER A 692 20.04 11.32 -4.89
CA SER A 692 19.20 11.20 -3.70
C SER A 692 19.60 10.01 -2.85
N LEU A 693 19.26 10.08 -1.58
CA LEU A 693 19.41 9.02 -0.59
C LEU A 693 18.07 8.90 0.14
N ALA A 694 17.56 7.69 0.23
CA ALA A 694 16.53 7.29 1.18
C ALA A 694 17.10 6.12 2.00
N PHE A 695 16.95 6.17 3.33
CA PHE A 695 17.39 5.12 4.24
C PHE A 695 16.41 5.02 5.40
N THR A 696 15.95 3.80 5.68
CA THR A 696 15.15 3.48 6.85
C THR A 696 15.94 2.54 7.76
N LEU A 697 15.90 2.80 9.06
CA LEU A 697 16.27 1.86 10.12
C LEU A 697 15.08 1.72 11.08
N SER A 698 14.35 0.62 10.99
CA SER A 698 13.18 0.29 11.81
C SER A 698 13.45 -0.86 12.78
N ASP A 699 12.53 -1.02 13.74
CA ASP A 699 12.47 -2.07 14.76
C ASP A 699 10.97 -2.26 15.06
N THR A 700 10.42 -3.42 14.67
CA THR A 700 8.97 -3.68 14.62
C THR A 700 8.63 -5.04 15.25
N ASP A 701 7.76 -5.09 16.26
CA ASP A 701 7.36 -6.34 16.92
C ASP A 701 6.05 -6.95 16.37
N GLN A 702 5.80 -6.79 15.06
CA GLN A 702 4.59 -7.22 14.37
C GLN A 702 4.21 -8.69 14.69
N PRO A 703 3.00 -8.95 15.22
CA PRO A 703 2.57 -10.30 15.56
C PRO A 703 2.53 -11.25 14.35
N ILE A 704 3.25 -12.38 14.46
CA ILE A 704 3.18 -13.49 13.50
C ILE A 704 1.88 -14.26 13.70
N ALA A 705 1.11 -14.49 12.63
CA ALA A 705 -0.14 -15.24 12.68
C ALA A 705 0.05 -16.74 12.99
N THR A 706 -0.94 -17.35 13.65
CA THR A 706 -1.01 -18.81 13.78
C THR A 706 -1.23 -19.42 12.39
N TYR A 707 -0.33 -20.32 11.97
CA TYR A 707 -0.23 -20.87 10.61
C TYR A 707 0.16 -19.85 9.52
N ALA A 708 0.90 -18.80 9.86
CA ALA A 708 1.60 -17.98 8.87
C ALA A 708 2.43 -18.87 7.92
N GLY A 709 2.36 -18.57 6.62
CA GLY A 709 2.99 -19.36 5.55
C GLY A 709 2.15 -20.53 5.01
N TYR A 710 0.98 -20.81 5.58
CA TYR A 710 0.05 -21.85 5.10
C TYR A 710 -1.05 -21.33 4.14
N GLY A 711 -0.93 -20.08 3.65
CA GLY A 711 -2.03 -19.44 2.94
C GLY A 711 -3.21 -19.17 3.88
N GLN A 712 -2.91 -18.66 5.09
CA GLN A 712 -3.85 -18.18 6.11
C GLN A 712 -3.39 -16.81 6.66
N ASP A 713 -2.08 -16.60 6.61
CA ASP A 713 -1.36 -15.34 6.50
C ASP A 713 -0.09 -15.65 5.68
N GLN A 714 0.56 -14.65 5.09
CA GLN A 714 1.93 -14.76 4.61
C GLN A 714 2.78 -13.69 5.29
N TYR A 715 3.11 -13.90 6.57
CA TYR A 715 4.11 -13.10 7.26
C TYR A 715 5.44 -13.12 6.49
N GLY A 716 5.77 -11.97 5.91
CA GLY A 716 7.10 -11.60 5.46
C GLY A 716 7.46 -10.29 6.14
N GLU A 717 8.45 -10.37 7.03
CA GLU A 717 8.94 -9.27 7.84
C GLU A 717 9.51 -8.14 6.95
N LEU A 718 9.22 -6.89 7.30
CA LEU A 718 9.89 -5.75 6.68
C LEU A 718 11.33 -5.70 7.24
N PRO A 719 12.38 -5.67 6.41
CA PRO A 719 13.75 -5.69 6.91
C PRO A 719 14.05 -4.45 7.75
N ASP A 720 14.71 -4.65 8.90
CA ASP A 720 15.14 -3.59 9.83
C ASP A 720 15.86 -2.44 9.12
N GLN A 721 16.58 -2.71 8.03
CA GLN A 721 17.30 -1.70 7.26
C GLN A 721 17.07 -1.86 5.75
N TYR A 722 16.76 -0.75 5.08
CA TYR A 722 16.76 -0.65 3.62
C TYR A 722 17.21 0.74 3.16
N LEU A 723 17.84 0.79 1.98
CA LEU A 723 18.51 1.96 1.43
C LEU A 723 18.36 2.03 -0.08
N THR A 724 17.97 3.20 -0.58
CA THR A 724 18.18 3.59 -1.98
C THR A 724 19.18 4.73 -2.03
N LEU A 725 20.19 4.58 -2.87
CA LEU A 725 21.10 5.64 -3.30
C LEU A 725 20.98 5.81 -4.81
N ASP A 726 20.50 6.97 -5.26
CA ASP A 726 20.47 7.36 -6.67
C ASP A 726 21.56 8.41 -6.94
N LEU A 727 22.35 8.22 -8.01
CA LEU A 727 23.46 9.10 -8.36
C LEU A 727 23.56 9.24 -9.87
N GLY A 728 23.48 10.47 -10.37
CA GLY A 728 23.51 10.76 -11.80
C GLY A 728 24.26 12.04 -12.18
N MET A 729 24.43 12.21 -13.50
CA MET A 729 25.06 13.37 -14.11
C MET A 729 24.26 13.88 -15.30
N LYS A 730 24.27 15.19 -15.45
CA LYS A 730 23.74 15.91 -16.61
C LYS A 730 24.85 16.11 -17.64
N LEU A 731 24.51 15.83 -18.89
CA LEU A 731 25.33 15.93 -20.08
C LEU A 731 24.60 16.82 -21.09
N LEU A 732 25.29 17.24 -22.15
CA LEU A 732 24.72 18.06 -23.24
C LEU A 732 23.98 19.32 -22.73
N GLU A 733 24.58 20.05 -21.77
CA GLU A 733 24.04 21.29 -21.16
C GLU A 733 22.74 21.13 -20.33
N GLY A 734 22.12 19.95 -20.36
CA GLY A 734 20.96 19.54 -19.57
C GLY A 734 20.24 18.37 -20.22
N ASP A 735 20.21 18.38 -21.55
CA ASP A 735 19.44 17.54 -22.47
C ASP A 735 19.66 16.03 -22.32
N ALA A 736 20.73 15.57 -21.66
CA ALA A 736 20.96 14.14 -21.45
C ALA A 736 21.32 13.81 -20.00
N ARG A 737 20.63 12.83 -19.42
CA ARG A 737 20.82 12.35 -18.06
C ARG A 737 21.38 10.92 -18.12
N ILE A 738 22.39 10.61 -17.31
CA ILE A 738 22.76 9.21 -17.02
C ILE A 738 22.91 9.03 -15.52
N GLY A 739 22.48 7.91 -14.98
CA GLY A 739 22.56 7.63 -13.55
C GLY A 739 22.59 6.16 -13.19
N THR A 740 22.80 5.90 -11.90
CA THR A 740 22.80 4.58 -11.30
C THR A 740 22.04 4.61 -9.98
N ARG A 741 21.27 3.56 -9.75
CA ARG A 741 20.53 3.35 -8.51
C ARG A 741 21.09 2.13 -7.81
N VAL A 742 21.40 2.26 -6.53
CA VAL A 742 21.82 1.16 -5.66
C VAL A 742 20.72 0.95 -4.63
N ARG A 743 20.09 -0.23 -4.68
CA ARG A 743 19.05 -0.67 -3.74
C ARG A 743 19.66 -1.71 -2.83
N TYR A 744 19.80 -1.41 -1.54
CA TYR A 744 20.19 -2.37 -0.51
C TYR A 744 19.00 -2.69 0.38
N VAL A 745 18.76 -3.98 0.61
CA VAL A 745 17.68 -4.50 1.44
C VAL A 745 18.33 -5.49 2.42
N GLY A 746 18.13 -5.26 3.72
CA GLY A 746 18.76 -6.03 4.78
C GLY A 746 18.21 -7.45 4.92
N GLU A 747 18.82 -8.21 5.83
CA GLU A 747 18.29 -9.49 6.30
C GLU A 747 16.83 -9.29 6.77
N SER A 748 15.93 -10.19 6.38
CA SER A 748 14.53 -10.21 6.79
C SER A 748 14.11 -11.65 7.14
N SER A 749 12.86 -11.88 7.49
CA SER A 749 12.37 -13.23 7.76
C SER A 749 10.98 -13.50 7.15
N ILE A 750 10.72 -14.78 6.88
CA ILE A 750 9.53 -15.22 6.15
C ILE A 750 8.99 -16.50 6.78
N ALA A 751 7.68 -16.55 7.03
CA ALA A 751 7.04 -17.74 7.58
C ALA A 751 6.78 -18.75 6.46
N ILE A 752 7.36 -19.95 6.54
CA ILE A 752 7.03 -21.09 5.65
C ILE A 752 6.41 -22.22 6.46
N MET A 753 5.60 -23.08 5.83
CA MET A 753 5.06 -24.27 6.49
C MET A 753 5.78 -25.55 6.06
N SER A 754 6.18 -26.36 7.05
CA SER A 754 6.60 -27.75 6.85
C SER A 754 5.39 -28.64 6.54
N PHE A 755 5.17 -28.99 5.26
CA PHE A 755 4.17 -29.99 4.84
C PHE A 755 4.38 -31.40 5.44
N VAL A 756 5.50 -31.65 6.12
CA VAL A 756 5.83 -32.93 6.77
C VAL A 756 5.43 -32.94 8.25
N THR A 757 5.46 -31.80 8.95
CA THR A 757 5.08 -31.71 10.38
C THR A 757 3.78 -30.95 10.63
N GLY A 758 3.32 -30.11 9.69
CA GLY A 758 2.16 -29.24 9.88
C GLY A 758 2.47 -28.00 10.73
N GLU A 759 3.75 -27.68 10.91
CA GLU A 759 4.23 -26.55 11.71
C GLU A 759 4.72 -25.42 10.79
N GLY A 760 4.37 -24.18 11.15
CA GLY A 760 4.97 -22.99 10.57
C GLY A 760 6.36 -22.75 11.19
N THR A 761 7.33 -22.35 10.37
CA THR A 761 8.67 -21.97 10.77
C THR A 761 9.04 -20.66 10.10
N VAL A 762 9.49 -19.68 10.87
CA VAL A 762 10.18 -18.51 10.32
C VAL A 762 11.55 -18.95 9.80
N GLN A 763 11.87 -18.59 8.56
CA GLN A 763 13.20 -18.73 7.97
C GLN A 763 13.79 -17.33 7.73
N PRO A 764 15.12 -17.15 7.85
CA PRO A 764 15.76 -15.93 7.39
C PRO A 764 15.75 -15.85 5.85
N VAL A 765 15.71 -14.63 5.34
CA VAL A 765 16.00 -14.26 3.95
C VAL A 765 17.26 -13.39 3.97
N ASP A 766 18.28 -13.80 3.22
CA ASP A 766 19.60 -13.14 3.19
C ASP A 766 19.51 -11.71 2.63
N ASP A 767 20.47 -10.85 3.00
CA ASP A 767 20.54 -9.47 2.52
C ASP A 767 20.95 -9.37 1.04
N TYR A 768 20.44 -8.36 0.33
CA TYR A 768 20.69 -8.20 -1.10
C TYR A 768 21.01 -6.75 -1.51
N THR A 769 21.81 -6.62 -2.57
CA THR A 769 22.12 -5.34 -3.21
C THR A 769 21.88 -5.44 -4.72
N VAL A 770 20.86 -4.76 -5.22
CA VAL A 770 20.62 -4.61 -6.66
C VAL A 770 21.21 -3.28 -7.13
N VAL A 771 21.83 -3.27 -8.31
CA VAL A 771 22.35 -2.06 -8.96
C VAL A 771 21.71 -1.93 -10.32
N ASP A 772 21.03 -0.81 -10.54
CA ASP A 772 20.39 -0.45 -11.79
C ASP A 772 21.14 0.70 -12.46
N LEU A 773 21.02 0.80 -13.78
CA LEU A 773 21.54 1.90 -14.60
C LEU A 773 20.42 2.46 -15.47
N TYR A 774 20.42 3.78 -15.67
CA TYR A 774 19.47 4.42 -16.58
C TYR A 774 20.13 5.57 -17.35
N ALA A 775 19.55 5.90 -18.50
CA ALA A 775 19.91 7.02 -19.34
C ALA A 775 18.67 7.59 -20.03
N SER A 776 18.57 8.91 -20.13
CA SER A 776 17.61 9.59 -21.00
C SER A 776 18.29 10.71 -21.80
N TRP A 777 17.73 11.04 -22.96
CA TRP A 777 18.23 12.09 -23.84
C TRP A 777 17.08 12.75 -24.61
N ASP A 778 16.86 14.02 -24.27
CA ASP A 778 16.08 15.01 -25.01
C ASP A 778 16.77 15.28 -26.38
N VAL A 779 16.37 14.54 -27.42
CA VAL A 779 16.93 14.67 -28.79
C VAL A 779 16.46 15.96 -29.44
N THR A 780 15.24 16.38 -29.09
CA THR A 780 14.59 17.66 -29.40
C THR A 780 13.55 17.92 -28.31
N ASP A 781 13.08 19.16 -28.19
CA ASP A 781 11.97 19.61 -27.35
C ASP A 781 10.71 18.71 -27.42
N SER A 782 10.53 17.99 -28.53
CA SER A 782 9.40 17.06 -28.78
C SER A 782 9.73 15.56 -28.68
N LEU A 783 10.99 15.16 -28.49
CA LEU A 783 11.42 13.75 -28.57
C LEU A 783 12.53 13.43 -27.57
N GLU A 784 12.18 12.60 -26.58
CA GLU A 784 13.12 11.98 -25.65
C GLU A 784 13.34 10.49 -26.01
N LEU A 785 14.58 10.02 -25.84
CA LEU A 785 14.96 8.61 -25.91
C LEU A 785 15.49 8.16 -24.54
N TYR A 786 15.05 7.01 -24.04
CA TYR A 786 15.49 6.48 -22.74
C TYR A 786 15.89 5.00 -22.79
N ALA A 787 16.65 4.58 -21.80
CA ALA A 787 17.10 3.21 -21.62
C ALA A 787 17.37 2.90 -20.14
N ASN A 788 16.88 1.76 -19.67
CA ASN A 788 17.09 1.20 -18.34
C ASN A 788 17.78 -0.17 -18.44
N ILE A 789 18.63 -0.46 -17.46
CA ILE A 789 19.19 -1.78 -17.20
C ILE A 789 18.95 -2.07 -15.72
N GLU A 790 17.94 -2.88 -15.43
CA GLU A 790 17.66 -3.41 -14.11
C GLU A 790 18.67 -4.52 -13.77
N ASN A 791 19.02 -4.63 -12.49
CA ASN A 791 19.85 -5.72 -11.96
C ASN A 791 21.11 -5.99 -12.80
N VAL A 792 21.91 -4.94 -13.04
CA VAL A 792 23.13 -4.95 -13.87
C VAL A 792 24.11 -6.05 -13.46
N ALA A 793 24.10 -6.43 -12.18
CA ALA A 793 24.97 -7.44 -11.60
C ALA A 793 24.55 -8.90 -11.86
N ASP A 794 23.34 -9.19 -12.38
CA ASP A 794 22.73 -10.54 -12.33
C ASP A 794 22.71 -11.11 -10.90
N THR A 795 22.26 -10.32 -9.94
CA THR A 795 22.18 -10.78 -8.55
C THR A 795 20.85 -11.50 -8.35
N TYR A 796 20.90 -12.76 -7.90
CA TYR A 796 19.72 -13.43 -7.35
C TYR A 796 19.31 -12.74 -6.05
N TYR A 797 18.02 -12.43 -5.92
CA TYR A 797 17.42 -11.90 -4.70
C TYR A 797 15.97 -12.39 -4.59
N VAL A 798 15.44 -12.48 -3.38
CA VAL A 798 14.02 -12.69 -3.12
C VAL A 798 13.49 -11.38 -2.54
N ASP A 799 12.41 -10.85 -3.11
CA ASP A 799 11.82 -9.61 -2.63
C ASP A 799 11.31 -9.76 -1.19
N ALA A 800 11.75 -8.87 -0.29
CA ALA A 800 11.31 -8.89 1.09
C ALA A 800 9.78 -8.61 1.22
N SER A 801 9.18 -9.09 2.31
CA SER A 801 7.74 -9.02 2.59
C SER A 801 6.77 -9.75 1.62
N THR A 802 7.22 -10.32 0.50
CA THR A 802 6.33 -10.95 -0.51
C THR A 802 5.47 -12.09 0.04
N GLY A 803 6.08 -13.00 0.81
CA GLY A 803 5.41 -14.09 1.51
C GLY A 803 5.87 -15.48 1.06
N SER A 804 5.36 -16.51 1.73
CA SER A 804 5.94 -17.86 1.74
C SER A 804 6.14 -18.56 0.39
N VAL A 805 5.43 -18.16 -0.65
CA VAL A 805 5.29 -18.98 -1.87
C VAL A 805 6.40 -18.72 -2.87
N ASP A 806 6.80 -17.48 -3.09
CA ASP A 806 7.93 -17.08 -3.95
C ASP A 806 9.20 -17.82 -3.50
N TYR A 807 9.52 -17.73 -2.21
CA TYR A 807 10.62 -18.47 -1.57
C TYR A 807 10.47 -19.99 -1.70
N SER A 808 9.25 -20.55 -1.63
CA SER A 808 9.03 -22.00 -1.74
C SER A 808 9.15 -22.56 -3.16
N ASN A 809 9.16 -21.69 -4.17
CA ASN A 809 9.30 -22.05 -5.58
C ASN A 809 10.77 -22.04 -6.06
N ASP A 810 11.74 -21.79 -5.17
CA ASP A 810 13.16 -21.54 -5.49
C ASP A 810 13.33 -20.42 -6.57
N PHE A 811 12.52 -19.36 -6.46
CA PHE A 811 12.34 -18.34 -7.50
C PHE A 811 12.61 -16.92 -6.99
N GLY A 812 13.39 -16.15 -7.75
CA GLY A 812 13.81 -14.80 -7.39
C GLY A 812 13.10 -13.65 -8.13
N GLY A 813 13.41 -12.45 -7.68
CA GLY A 813 13.17 -11.22 -8.44
C GLY A 813 13.98 -11.18 -9.74
N ARG A 814 13.60 -10.28 -10.64
CA ARG A 814 14.06 -10.28 -12.04
C ARG A 814 15.59 -10.18 -12.16
N GLY A 815 16.19 -11.04 -12.99
CA GLY A 815 17.60 -11.00 -13.37
C GLY A 815 17.93 -9.76 -14.19
N ARG A 816 19.11 -9.69 -14.84
CA ARG A 816 19.43 -8.51 -15.66
C ARG A 816 18.41 -8.35 -16.81
N THR A 817 17.70 -7.23 -16.78
CA THR A 817 16.72 -6.84 -17.80
C THR A 817 17.15 -5.53 -18.43
N ILE A 818 17.09 -5.45 -19.76
CA ILE A 818 17.36 -4.25 -20.55
C ILE A 818 16.05 -3.81 -21.20
N GLN A 819 15.69 -2.54 -21.06
CA GLN A 819 14.60 -1.93 -21.80
C GLN A 819 15.07 -0.59 -22.40
N VAL A 820 14.49 -0.25 -23.55
CA VAL A 820 14.72 1.00 -24.29
C VAL A 820 13.39 1.56 -24.76
N GLY A 821 13.27 2.88 -24.82
CA GLY A 821 12.04 3.52 -25.24
C GLY A 821 12.22 4.93 -25.77
N MET A 822 11.09 5.53 -26.15
CA MET A 822 11.00 6.92 -26.55
C MET A 822 9.68 7.53 -26.08
N THR A 823 9.73 8.83 -25.79
CA THR A 823 8.57 9.67 -25.47
C THR A 823 8.53 10.80 -26.49
N TYR A 824 7.44 10.91 -27.25
CA TYR A 824 7.22 11.94 -28.26
C TYR A 824 6.03 12.81 -27.86
N ARG A 825 6.28 14.11 -27.66
CA ARG A 825 5.26 15.12 -27.26
C ARG A 825 5.04 16.09 -28.43
N PHE A 826 3.79 16.50 -28.69
CA PHE A 826 3.39 17.25 -29.90
C PHE A 826 2.12 18.09 -29.70
#